data_AF-A0A1T5DWN2-F1
#
_entry.id   AF-A0A1T5DWN2-F1
#
_cell.length_a   1.000
_cell.length_b   1.000
_cell.length_c   1.000
_cell.angle_alpha   90.00
_cell.angle_beta   90.00
_cell.angle_gamma   90.00
#
_symmetry.space_group_name_H-M   'P 1'
#
loop_
_entity.id
_entity.type
_entity.pdbx_description
1 polymer ?
#
loop_
_entity_poly.entity_id
_entity_poly.type
_entity_poly.pdbx_seq_one_letter_code
_entity_poly.pdbx_strand_id
1 'polypeptide(L)'
;MGLAGTEMQTTSKFQSKILSRQKHDLDYDIYRAGLEWDLTDPIVIESADDFKSTQRWKKHLDPYHHQVSNLITFCRRLPVTLLADDVGLGKTISAGLVMSELIARSRLAKILIVCPKVLCPQWKEELETKFNINCEVATGKELVSADPGETGAVITTYNSARLYLDRLPEDSFQMLVLDEAHKLRNLYGTEKSPQVALTFQRALQNRRFRFVLMLTATPIQNRLWDLYSLIDLLTVARGHENPFGSPGMFARRYIADDKEKARQLKESARDEFRSIVYGYMSRVRRGDAQLSFPERVVQMHRVQPTTMETELINAIAKPIQKMNRLAQISILQALSSSPDALAAQLINMARKGTAQPELAQLVSGIVKQMPPSAKLAGLGALIDQLKKNNPGSWRLVVFTTRRETQTTIQSFLESNGLTVGLINGDSGQRNQETIARFKQDPPACRVIVSTEAGSEGVNLQVANVLVNYDLPWNPMIVEQRIGRVQRLGSKFEHVSIFNITLKGTFEEYIVGRLMEKLQMASHAIGDIESLLQGSDVGDRDDDAASTFEERILDLVLAALAGKDVEKDLRLKEQSIENAKLELEREEANINAILGGMDGVGYVGPRAPTLPPLDRSMDLQAFALGALRQLGAIISQYRTGIYLAEEKGRQEYITFEEGASQDRRVQLYAPQSPALQRLIKRVTESGVHDVRDGDPDPGPASEKLVRDWADRLGAKLEGSRVNTVTRSFGGEALLRVRATTAHDSYERLVTCDCARSDHIAVPAEAGDLSAPEHLIQDVKKLGIDIERLQAAGEQDAGIAEFSRFYLERGAVEVKAAGADERKRKKLEDDFTPRLDMTLVGLRGTVQRDIALRARYSFPSGGLYESEFLVRPSAGQILNEPPTARCAKSGQVAPTACLDQCESSGAQVLKHLLVGSEVSGRKALAEFTALCALSGKRALLDELEESQVSGQKVASKLLKTSALSGKRAEPEHFDVCQFTRADLLRTELAVSEVSGKLYRQDQQARSEVSGKAGHKGEFTSCHETRQVLALNEAEKCAITDKAVRPGVLVVCEATGKRVLPNALGTCVSSGKRVLKELLTTSSVSQATVLRSEAVQSSSGQFCLPTEVETCLWSGKRVHPLDIRLCSLTGLPIHMEFATKDAQPRLKPLVEMLDGVRRTADEQPIWPRVGDRIAVALKGGKPRVEAAVLSPSKTHLAICSESKTMLGLRVRQLGMIYDLSDQSIVGRIVQGKRSGSGWAASS
;
A
#
# COMPACT_ATOMS: atom_id res chain seq x y z
N MET A 1 -8.62 25.54 -3.93
CA MET A 1 -7.18 25.57 -3.61
C MET A 1 -6.54 24.38 -4.29
N GLY A 2 -5.60 24.62 -5.21
CA GLY A 2 -5.00 23.60 -6.06
C GLY A 2 -4.09 22.67 -5.24
N LEU A 3 -4.36 21.37 -5.32
CA LEU A 3 -3.44 20.33 -4.88
C LEU A 3 -2.52 20.01 -6.06
N ALA A 4 -1.36 20.64 -6.08
CA ALA A 4 -0.26 20.24 -6.93
C ALA A 4 0.44 19.02 -6.29
N GLY A 5 0.57 17.94 -7.07
CA GLY A 5 1.67 16.97 -6.98
C GLY A 5 1.83 16.19 -5.67
N THR A 6 0.84 15.40 -5.27
CA THR A 6 1.12 14.16 -4.54
C THR A 6 1.16 13.03 -5.55
N GLU A 7 2.33 12.45 -5.80
CA GLU A 7 2.46 11.19 -6.54
C GLU A 7 1.49 10.16 -5.92
N MET A 8 0.49 9.73 -6.70
CA MET A 8 -0.42 8.66 -6.29
C MET A 8 0.42 7.38 -6.17
N GLN A 9 0.69 6.95 -4.94
CA GLN A 9 1.48 5.75 -4.68
C GLN A 9 0.67 4.50 -5.07
N THR A 10 0.79 4.07 -6.33
CA THR A 10 0.40 2.74 -6.78
C THR A 10 1.62 1.82 -6.78
N THR A 11 1.48 0.58 -6.30
CA THR A 11 2.55 -0.42 -6.43
C THR A 11 2.34 -1.21 -7.71
N SER A 12 3.27 -1.12 -8.66
CA SER A 12 3.20 -1.82 -9.94
C SER A 12 4.19 -2.98 -10.03
N LYS A 13 3.75 -4.06 -10.69
CA LYS A 13 4.55 -5.26 -10.97
C LYS A 13 4.40 -5.62 -12.43
N PHE A 14 5.51 -5.74 -13.15
CA PHE A 14 5.52 -6.11 -14.57
C PHE A 14 5.99 -7.55 -14.77
N GLN A 15 5.31 -8.27 -15.66
CA GLN A 15 5.65 -9.62 -16.10
C GLN A 15 5.49 -9.74 -17.62
N SER A 16 6.20 -10.69 -18.24
CA SER A 16 5.98 -11.08 -19.63
C SER A 16 5.63 -12.54 -19.70
N LYS A 17 4.57 -12.89 -20.44
CA LYS A 17 4.35 -14.29 -20.83
C LYS A 17 5.43 -14.72 -21.83
N ILE A 18 5.65 -16.03 -21.90
CA ILE A 18 6.33 -16.63 -23.06
C ILE A 18 5.37 -16.52 -24.24
N LEU A 19 5.81 -15.89 -25.32
CA LEU A 19 5.01 -15.66 -26.51
C LEU A 19 5.37 -16.69 -27.58
N SER A 20 4.37 -17.33 -28.18
CA SER A 20 4.51 -18.27 -29.30
C SER A 20 4.04 -17.64 -30.60
N ARG A 21 4.74 -17.93 -31.70
CA ARG A 21 4.37 -17.41 -33.02
C ARG A 21 3.00 -17.97 -33.43
N GLN A 22 2.14 -17.11 -33.97
CA GLN A 22 0.86 -17.54 -34.55
C GLN A 22 1.06 -18.57 -35.68
N LYS A 23 0.16 -19.55 -35.80
CA LYS A 23 0.21 -20.56 -36.86
C LYS A 23 -0.67 -20.19 -38.05
N HIS A 24 -1.80 -19.54 -37.77
CA HIS A 24 -2.78 -19.07 -38.74
C HIS A 24 -3.10 -17.59 -38.52
N ASP A 25 -3.55 -16.90 -39.58
CA ASP A 25 -3.74 -15.45 -39.59
C ASP A 25 -4.74 -14.93 -38.52
N LEU A 26 -5.70 -15.76 -38.10
CA LEU A 26 -6.73 -15.40 -37.11
C LEU A 26 -6.35 -15.76 -35.66
N ASP A 27 -5.24 -16.49 -35.44
CA ASP A 27 -4.91 -17.00 -34.10
C ASP A 27 -4.68 -15.88 -33.09
N TYR A 28 -4.03 -14.78 -33.50
CA TYR A 28 -3.80 -13.61 -32.65
C TYR A 28 -5.11 -12.91 -32.27
N ASP A 29 -6.05 -12.79 -33.21
CA ASP A 29 -7.33 -12.12 -32.97
C ASP A 29 -8.24 -12.99 -32.08
N ILE A 30 -8.26 -14.31 -32.28
CA ILE A 30 -8.96 -15.26 -31.38
C ILE A 30 -8.35 -15.23 -29.98
N TYR A 31 -7.02 -15.18 -29.87
CA TYR A 31 -6.32 -15.06 -28.60
C TYR A 31 -6.70 -13.77 -27.86
N ARG A 32 -6.69 -12.63 -28.57
CA ARG A 32 -7.11 -11.32 -28.04
C ARG A 32 -8.56 -11.37 -27.56
N ALA A 33 -9.48 -11.87 -28.37
CA ALA A 33 -10.88 -12.04 -27.98
C ALA A 33 -11.01 -12.92 -26.72
N GLY A 34 -10.23 -13.99 -26.62
CA GLY A 34 -10.20 -14.83 -25.42
C GLY A 34 -9.79 -14.06 -24.16
N LEU A 35 -8.77 -13.20 -24.27
CA LEU A 35 -8.38 -12.31 -23.16
C LEU A 35 -9.48 -11.32 -22.80
N GLU A 36 -10.16 -10.73 -23.78
CA GLU A 36 -11.28 -9.80 -23.58
C GLU A 36 -12.48 -10.47 -22.87
N TRP A 37 -12.75 -11.74 -23.18
CA TRP A 37 -13.77 -12.54 -22.48
C TRP A 37 -13.35 -12.98 -21.06
N ASP A 38 -12.05 -12.94 -20.74
CA ASP A 38 -11.47 -13.28 -19.44
C ASP A 38 -11.32 -12.07 -18.50
N LEU A 39 -11.56 -10.84 -18.98
CA LEU A 39 -11.35 -9.64 -18.18
C LEU A 39 -12.30 -9.57 -17.00
N THR A 40 -11.74 -9.20 -15.85
CA THR A 40 -12.50 -9.01 -14.61
C THR A 40 -13.17 -7.63 -14.55
N ASP A 41 -14.50 -7.61 -14.45
CA ASP A 41 -15.30 -6.40 -14.21
C ASP A 41 -15.15 -5.88 -12.76
N PRO A 42 -15.17 -4.56 -12.53
CA PRO A 42 -15.17 -3.95 -11.20
C PRO A 42 -16.55 -3.90 -10.57
N ILE A 43 -16.68 -3.62 -9.28
CA ILE A 43 -17.96 -3.41 -8.59
C ILE A 43 -18.41 -1.96 -8.81
N VAL A 44 -18.82 -1.65 -10.04
CA VAL A 44 -19.46 -0.38 -10.41
C VAL A 44 -20.86 -0.69 -10.91
N ILE A 45 -21.86 -0.17 -10.20
CA ILE A 45 -23.28 -0.40 -10.46
C ILE A 45 -24.00 0.94 -10.31
N GLU A 46 -24.49 1.45 -11.42
CA GLU A 46 -25.32 2.65 -11.48
C GLU A 46 -26.78 2.30 -11.70
N SER A 47 -27.05 1.23 -12.45
CA SER A 47 -28.37 0.77 -12.82
C SER A 47 -28.50 -0.76 -12.79
N ALA A 48 -29.72 -1.26 -12.99
CA ALA A 48 -29.96 -2.70 -13.09
C ALA A 48 -29.30 -3.36 -14.31
N ASP A 49 -29.00 -2.59 -15.36
CA ASP A 49 -28.34 -3.10 -16.58
C ASP A 49 -26.87 -3.47 -16.32
N ASP A 50 -26.27 -2.93 -15.26
CA ASP A 50 -24.88 -3.23 -14.88
C ASP A 50 -24.74 -4.60 -14.19
N PHE A 51 -25.84 -5.24 -13.79
CA PHE A 51 -25.84 -6.48 -13.01
C PHE A 51 -25.27 -7.66 -13.80
N LYS A 52 -24.21 -8.26 -13.25
CA LYS A 52 -23.58 -9.46 -13.83
C LYS A 52 -24.24 -10.75 -13.35
N SER A 53 -24.92 -10.71 -12.20
CA SER A 53 -25.61 -11.86 -11.62
C SER A 53 -26.98 -12.18 -12.23
N THR A 54 -27.52 -11.32 -13.10
CA THR A 54 -28.87 -11.45 -13.68
C THR A 54 -29.16 -12.86 -14.20
N GLN A 55 -28.20 -13.50 -14.87
CA GLN A 55 -28.36 -14.86 -15.42
C GLN A 55 -28.59 -15.94 -14.34
N ARG A 56 -28.15 -15.70 -13.10
CA ARG A 56 -28.26 -16.67 -11.99
C ARG A 56 -29.65 -16.72 -11.38
N TRP A 57 -30.42 -15.63 -11.47
CA TRP A 57 -31.69 -15.51 -10.75
C TRP A 57 -32.87 -15.08 -11.63
N LYS A 58 -32.67 -14.48 -12.82
CA LYS A 58 -33.76 -13.94 -13.67
C LYS A 58 -34.83 -14.97 -14.06
N LYS A 59 -34.49 -16.27 -14.14
CA LYS A 59 -35.46 -17.33 -14.42
C LYS A 59 -36.40 -17.65 -13.26
N HIS A 60 -35.99 -17.30 -12.04
CA HIS A 60 -36.63 -17.73 -10.81
C HIS A 60 -37.14 -16.54 -9.96
N LEU A 61 -36.67 -15.34 -10.26
CA LEU A 61 -36.88 -14.14 -9.46
C LEU A 61 -36.95 -12.91 -10.36
N ASP A 62 -37.96 -12.08 -10.13
CA ASP A 62 -38.01 -10.69 -10.60
C ASP A 62 -37.93 -9.77 -9.37
N PRO A 63 -36.81 -9.06 -9.15
CA PRO A 63 -36.60 -8.29 -7.92
C PRO A 63 -37.35 -6.95 -7.96
N TYR A 64 -37.92 -6.57 -6.81
CA TYR A 64 -38.58 -5.28 -6.66
C TYR A 64 -37.56 -4.12 -6.64
N HIS A 65 -38.02 -2.91 -6.97
CA HIS A 65 -37.17 -1.71 -7.05
C HIS A 65 -36.34 -1.44 -5.79
N HIS A 66 -36.91 -1.62 -4.59
CA HIS A 66 -36.16 -1.44 -3.34
C HIS A 66 -35.09 -2.51 -3.12
N GLN A 67 -35.29 -3.73 -3.61
CA GLN A 67 -34.31 -4.82 -3.51
C GLN A 67 -33.09 -4.55 -4.41
N VAL A 68 -33.34 -4.03 -5.62
CA VAL A 68 -32.32 -3.52 -6.54
C VAL A 68 -31.57 -2.34 -5.91
N SER A 69 -32.30 -1.40 -5.30
CA SER A 69 -31.72 -0.23 -4.63
C SER A 69 -30.81 -0.62 -3.45
N ASN A 70 -31.19 -1.65 -2.69
CA ASN A 70 -30.38 -2.21 -1.61
C ASN A 70 -29.06 -2.82 -2.11
N LEU A 71 -29.10 -3.55 -3.24
CA LEU A 71 -27.89 -4.07 -3.88
C LEU A 71 -26.93 -2.93 -4.28
N ILE A 72 -27.44 -1.93 -5.01
CA ILE A 72 -26.65 -0.75 -5.43
C ILE A 72 -26.05 -0.04 -4.21
N THR A 73 -26.86 0.16 -3.17
CA THR A 73 -26.44 0.82 -1.93
C THR A 73 -25.32 0.06 -1.23
N PHE A 74 -25.42 -1.28 -1.13
CA PHE A 74 -24.37 -2.12 -0.57
C PHE A 74 -23.05 -1.99 -1.36
N CYS A 75 -23.11 -2.10 -2.69
CA CYS A 75 -21.94 -1.98 -3.56
C CYS A 75 -21.27 -0.60 -3.47
N ARG A 76 -22.05 0.48 -3.32
CA ARG A 76 -21.52 1.82 -3.06
C ARG A 76 -20.88 1.93 -1.66
N ARG A 77 -21.46 1.28 -0.65
CA ARG A 77 -21.06 1.37 0.78
C ARG A 77 -20.12 0.27 1.27
N LEU A 78 -19.55 -0.56 0.40
CA LEU A 78 -18.59 -1.61 0.78
C LEU A 78 -17.58 -1.14 1.85
N PRO A 79 -17.21 -2.00 2.82
CA PRO A 79 -17.54 -3.42 2.89
C PRO A 79 -18.78 -3.80 3.73
N VAL A 80 -19.48 -2.84 4.36
CA VAL A 80 -20.55 -3.16 5.33
C VAL A 80 -21.83 -2.33 5.17
N THR A 81 -22.98 -2.92 5.50
CA THR A 81 -24.29 -2.23 5.52
C THR A 81 -25.29 -2.95 6.44
N LEU A 82 -26.21 -2.20 7.05
CA LEU A 82 -27.41 -2.69 7.72
C LEU A 82 -28.63 -2.49 6.82
N LEU A 83 -29.33 -3.57 6.48
CA LEU A 83 -30.64 -3.52 5.83
C LEU A 83 -31.73 -3.63 6.89
N ALA A 84 -32.51 -2.56 7.05
CA ALA A 84 -33.53 -2.39 8.07
C ALA A 84 -34.96 -2.29 7.50
N ASP A 85 -35.19 -2.88 6.32
CA ASP A 85 -36.51 -2.89 5.67
C ASP A 85 -37.57 -3.58 6.54
N ASP A 86 -38.82 -3.14 6.45
CA ASP A 86 -39.94 -3.73 7.19
C ASP A 86 -40.13 -5.24 6.92
N VAL A 87 -40.82 -5.93 7.84
CA VAL A 87 -41.12 -7.36 7.69
C VAL A 87 -41.89 -7.62 6.40
N GLY A 88 -41.53 -8.67 5.67
CA GLY A 88 -42.21 -9.08 4.45
C GLY A 88 -41.71 -8.41 3.16
N LEU A 89 -40.82 -7.41 3.23
CA LEU A 89 -40.22 -6.75 2.05
C LEU A 89 -39.12 -7.57 1.34
N GLY A 90 -38.74 -8.72 1.88
CA GLY A 90 -37.82 -9.65 1.22
C GLY A 90 -36.33 -9.39 1.47
N LYS A 91 -35.93 -9.07 2.71
CA LYS A 91 -34.51 -8.88 3.10
C LYS A 91 -33.59 -10.05 2.70
N THR A 92 -34.08 -11.30 2.80
CA THR A 92 -33.35 -12.49 2.33
C THR A 92 -33.06 -12.44 0.83
N ILE A 93 -34.01 -11.95 0.02
CA ILE A 93 -33.83 -11.75 -1.43
C ILE A 93 -32.79 -10.65 -1.68
N SER A 94 -32.88 -9.51 -0.98
CA SER A 94 -31.88 -8.43 -1.09
C SER A 94 -30.46 -8.94 -0.78
N ALA A 95 -30.31 -9.76 0.27
CA ALA A 95 -29.02 -10.39 0.61
C ALA A 95 -28.56 -11.38 -0.45
N GLY A 96 -29.47 -12.20 -1.01
CA GLY A 96 -29.19 -13.11 -2.11
C GLY A 96 -28.71 -12.39 -3.37
N LEU A 97 -29.31 -11.26 -3.72
CA LEU A 97 -28.88 -10.40 -4.85
C LEU A 97 -27.46 -9.88 -4.63
N VAL A 98 -27.14 -9.36 -3.43
CA VAL A 98 -25.79 -8.92 -3.04
C VAL A 98 -24.77 -10.04 -3.18
N MET A 99 -25.06 -11.21 -2.62
CA MET A 99 -24.14 -12.34 -2.69
C MET A 99 -23.97 -12.83 -4.13
N SER A 100 -25.06 -12.95 -4.88
CA SER A 100 -25.04 -13.41 -6.27
C SER A 100 -24.21 -12.49 -7.16
N GLU A 101 -24.34 -11.17 -6.97
CA GLU A 101 -23.58 -10.15 -7.70
C GLU A 101 -22.08 -10.18 -7.38
N LEU A 102 -21.72 -10.25 -6.10
CA LEU A 102 -20.32 -10.36 -5.70
C LEU A 102 -19.67 -11.66 -6.19
N ILE A 103 -20.40 -12.78 -6.18
CA ILE A 103 -19.90 -14.04 -6.73
C ILE A 103 -19.76 -13.94 -8.26
N ALA A 104 -20.73 -13.34 -8.97
CA ALA A 104 -20.68 -13.17 -10.43
C ALA A 104 -19.50 -12.29 -10.88
N ARG A 105 -19.04 -11.37 -10.03
CA ARG A 105 -17.83 -10.57 -10.24
C ARG A 105 -16.56 -11.21 -9.67
N SER A 106 -16.61 -12.46 -9.20
CA SER A 106 -15.47 -13.17 -8.59
C SER A 106 -14.86 -12.44 -7.37
N ARG A 107 -15.71 -11.83 -6.55
CA ARG A 107 -15.33 -11.12 -5.31
C ARG A 107 -15.66 -11.91 -4.05
N LEU A 108 -16.54 -12.89 -4.18
CA LEU A 108 -17.06 -13.69 -3.08
C LEU A 108 -17.17 -15.16 -3.50
N ALA A 109 -16.74 -16.04 -2.61
CA ALA A 109 -16.82 -17.49 -2.75
C ALA A 109 -17.21 -18.19 -1.44
N LYS A 110 -16.76 -17.66 -0.28
CA LYS A 110 -16.94 -18.30 1.04
C LYS A 110 -17.81 -17.44 1.96
N ILE A 111 -19.03 -17.89 2.27
CA ILE A 111 -20.05 -17.10 2.98
C ILE A 111 -20.43 -17.77 4.30
N LEU A 112 -20.53 -17.00 5.39
CA LEU A 112 -21.10 -17.43 6.66
C LEU A 112 -22.42 -16.69 6.91
N ILE A 113 -23.51 -17.44 7.05
CA ILE A 113 -24.84 -16.91 7.35
C ILE A 113 -25.21 -17.33 8.77
N VAL A 114 -25.50 -16.37 9.64
CA VAL A 114 -25.95 -16.61 11.01
C VAL A 114 -27.39 -16.17 11.12
N CYS A 115 -28.27 -17.13 11.42
CA CYS A 115 -29.70 -16.90 11.55
C CYS A 115 -30.31 -17.71 12.71
N PRO A 116 -31.56 -17.45 13.11
CA PRO A 116 -32.32 -18.35 13.99
C PRO A 116 -32.39 -19.78 13.43
N LYS A 117 -32.38 -20.81 14.30
CA LYS A 117 -32.34 -22.23 13.88
C LYS A 117 -33.44 -22.62 12.89
N VAL A 118 -34.63 -22.04 13.05
CA VAL A 118 -35.80 -22.31 12.20
C VAL A 118 -35.62 -21.75 10.78
N LEU A 119 -34.78 -20.71 10.61
CA LEU A 119 -34.53 -20.07 9.34
C LEU A 119 -33.42 -20.74 8.52
N CYS A 120 -32.57 -21.58 9.12
CA CYS A 120 -31.46 -22.22 8.39
C CYS A 120 -31.92 -22.98 7.13
N PRO A 121 -32.98 -23.82 7.20
CA PRO A 121 -33.42 -24.56 6.02
C PRO A 121 -34.05 -23.67 4.94
N GLN A 122 -34.71 -22.58 5.33
CA GLN A 122 -35.26 -21.60 4.41
C GLN A 122 -34.15 -20.84 3.67
N TRP A 123 -33.12 -20.40 4.38
CA TRP A 123 -31.93 -19.79 3.76
C TRP A 123 -31.33 -20.72 2.73
N LYS A 124 -31.23 -22.02 3.05
CA LYS A 124 -30.73 -23.03 2.11
C LYS A 124 -31.57 -23.12 0.83
N GLU A 125 -32.89 -23.29 0.98
CA GLU A 125 -33.83 -23.35 -0.14
C GLU A 125 -33.74 -22.10 -1.02
N GLU A 126 -33.77 -20.91 -0.43
CA GLU A 126 -33.72 -19.63 -1.15
C GLU A 126 -32.42 -19.47 -1.97
N LEU A 127 -31.27 -19.80 -1.39
CA LEU A 127 -29.96 -19.69 -2.05
C LEU A 127 -29.79 -20.69 -3.20
N GLU A 128 -30.15 -21.96 -2.98
CA GLU A 128 -30.00 -23.00 -3.99
C GLU A 128 -31.00 -22.81 -5.13
N THR A 129 -32.26 -22.51 -4.83
CA THR A 129 -33.32 -22.48 -5.85
C THR A 129 -33.39 -21.17 -6.63
N LYS A 130 -33.14 -20.01 -5.99
CA LYS A 130 -33.31 -18.71 -6.65
C LYS A 130 -32.00 -18.10 -7.13
N PHE A 131 -30.89 -18.38 -6.46
CA PHE A 131 -29.60 -17.74 -6.77
C PHE A 131 -28.54 -18.73 -7.29
N ASN A 132 -28.83 -20.03 -7.28
CA ASN A 132 -27.89 -21.09 -7.62
C ASN A 132 -26.58 -20.94 -6.84
N ILE A 133 -26.70 -20.78 -5.51
CA ILE A 133 -25.61 -20.73 -4.55
C ILE A 133 -25.72 -22.00 -3.71
N ASN A 134 -24.77 -22.92 -3.88
CA ASN A 134 -24.67 -24.09 -3.02
C ASN A 134 -24.52 -23.66 -1.56
N CYS A 135 -25.07 -24.47 -0.64
CA CYS A 135 -24.88 -24.21 0.77
C CYS A 135 -25.09 -25.43 1.66
N GLU A 136 -24.49 -25.39 2.85
CA GLU A 136 -24.66 -26.38 3.90
C GLU A 136 -25.15 -25.76 5.20
N VAL A 137 -25.92 -26.51 5.97
CA VAL A 137 -26.32 -26.11 7.33
C VAL A 137 -25.40 -26.83 8.30
N ALA A 138 -24.59 -26.08 9.05
CA ALA A 138 -23.61 -26.64 9.99
C ALA A 138 -23.82 -26.03 11.39
N THR A 139 -24.16 -26.86 12.38
CA THR A 139 -24.45 -26.40 13.75
C THR A 139 -23.59 -27.07 14.80
N GLY A 140 -23.38 -26.40 15.94
CA GLY A 140 -22.50 -26.91 16.99
C GLY A 140 -21.07 -27.16 16.47
N LYS A 141 -20.55 -28.37 16.67
CA LYS A 141 -19.18 -28.74 16.25
C LYS A 141 -19.02 -28.87 14.73
N GLU A 142 -20.09 -29.12 13.99
CA GLU A 142 -20.06 -29.27 12.53
C GLU A 142 -19.57 -27.98 11.84
N LEU A 143 -19.80 -26.82 12.46
CA LEU A 143 -19.33 -25.53 11.97
C LEU A 143 -17.79 -25.48 11.84
N VAL A 144 -17.07 -26.24 12.67
CA VAL A 144 -15.60 -26.28 12.64
C VAL A 144 -15.06 -27.16 11.51
N SER A 145 -15.82 -28.18 11.10
CA SER A 145 -15.47 -29.10 10.02
C SER A 145 -16.05 -28.72 8.66
N ALA A 146 -16.93 -27.73 8.61
CA ALA A 146 -17.54 -27.21 7.38
C ALA A 146 -16.46 -26.64 6.44
N ASP A 147 -16.52 -27.01 5.15
CA ASP A 147 -15.61 -26.47 4.13
C ASP A 147 -16.37 -25.56 3.15
N PRO A 148 -16.36 -24.24 3.39
CA PRO A 148 -17.01 -23.28 2.49
C PRO A 148 -16.37 -23.23 1.09
N GLY A 149 -15.18 -23.80 0.88
CA GLY A 149 -14.56 -23.91 -0.44
C GLY A 149 -15.32 -24.85 -1.38
N GLU A 150 -15.93 -25.91 -0.85
CA GLU A 150 -16.76 -26.86 -1.60
C GLU A 150 -18.23 -26.43 -1.62
N THR A 151 -18.73 -25.97 -0.47
CA THR A 151 -20.16 -25.70 -0.29
C THR A 151 -20.57 -24.29 -0.64
N GLY A 152 -19.64 -23.33 -0.73
CA GLY A 152 -19.90 -21.92 -1.04
C GLY A 152 -20.41 -21.12 0.16
N ALA A 153 -21.59 -21.48 0.69
CA ALA A 153 -22.16 -20.83 1.87
C ALA A 153 -22.44 -21.81 3.02
N VAL A 154 -22.06 -21.43 4.23
CA VAL A 154 -22.33 -22.17 5.47
C VAL A 154 -23.36 -21.40 6.29
N ILE A 155 -24.47 -22.06 6.63
CA ILE A 155 -25.57 -21.50 7.41
C ILE A 155 -25.52 -22.07 8.81
N THR A 156 -25.47 -21.20 9.82
CA THR A 156 -25.37 -21.59 11.22
C THR A 156 -26.26 -20.73 12.13
N THR A 157 -26.22 -21.02 13.43
CA THR A 157 -27.03 -20.34 14.45
C THR A 157 -26.21 -19.41 15.33
N TYR A 158 -26.83 -18.38 15.89
CA TYR A 158 -26.18 -17.47 16.85
C TYR A 158 -25.50 -18.20 18.02
N ASN A 159 -26.12 -19.25 18.56
CA ASN A 159 -25.51 -20.02 19.65
C ASN A 159 -24.29 -20.83 19.16
N SER A 160 -24.33 -21.39 17.95
CA SER A 160 -23.18 -22.11 17.38
C SER A 160 -22.02 -21.15 17.10
N ALA A 161 -22.31 -20.01 16.45
CA ALA A 161 -21.33 -18.97 16.22
C ALA A 161 -20.71 -18.47 17.55
N ARG A 162 -21.52 -18.17 18.57
CA ARG A 162 -21.03 -17.77 19.90
C ARG A 162 -19.99 -18.74 20.47
N LEU A 163 -20.17 -20.05 20.26
CA LEU A 163 -19.32 -21.09 20.85
C LEU A 163 -18.06 -21.40 20.01
N TYR A 164 -18.14 -21.26 18.68
CA TYR A 164 -17.13 -21.81 17.77
C TYR A 164 -16.49 -20.79 16.83
N LEU A 165 -17.02 -19.57 16.69
CA LEU A 165 -16.50 -18.57 15.76
C LEU A 165 -15.01 -18.28 16.00
N ASP A 166 -14.61 -18.14 17.27
CA ASP A 166 -13.22 -17.90 17.68
C ASP A 166 -12.27 -19.08 17.35
N ARG A 167 -12.80 -20.28 17.05
CA ARG A 167 -12.00 -21.48 16.72
C ARG A 167 -11.80 -21.71 15.22
N LEU A 168 -12.55 -21.01 14.38
CA LEU A 168 -12.40 -21.12 12.93
C LEU A 168 -11.09 -20.43 12.52
N PRO A 169 -10.41 -20.86 11.45
CA PRO A 169 -9.34 -20.07 10.82
C PRO A 169 -9.82 -18.67 10.42
N GLU A 170 -8.94 -17.67 10.43
CA GLU A 170 -9.31 -16.27 10.16
C GLU A 170 -9.85 -16.07 8.74
N ASP A 171 -9.36 -16.84 7.78
CA ASP A 171 -9.63 -16.79 6.34
C ASP A 171 -10.67 -17.82 5.88
N SER A 172 -11.38 -18.47 6.81
CA SER A 172 -12.43 -19.46 6.49
C SER A 172 -13.55 -18.84 5.66
N PHE A 173 -13.95 -17.61 5.98
CA PHE A 173 -15.10 -16.94 5.36
C PHE A 173 -14.73 -15.53 4.89
N GLN A 174 -15.27 -15.13 3.75
CA GLN A 174 -15.08 -13.80 3.19
C GLN A 174 -16.23 -12.86 3.54
N MET A 175 -17.46 -13.38 3.65
CA MET A 175 -18.65 -12.59 4.00
C MET A 175 -19.36 -13.13 5.23
N LEU A 176 -19.82 -12.22 6.09
CA LEU A 176 -20.72 -12.52 7.21
C LEU A 176 -22.09 -11.90 6.93
N VAL A 177 -23.14 -12.72 6.96
CA VAL A 177 -24.54 -12.29 6.95
C VAL A 177 -25.14 -12.56 8.33
N LEU A 178 -25.65 -11.51 8.98
CA LEU A 178 -26.32 -11.60 10.27
C LEU A 178 -27.81 -11.33 10.07
N ASP A 179 -28.61 -12.39 10.03
CA ASP A 179 -30.06 -12.28 9.96
C ASP A 179 -30.65 -12.08 11.37
N GLU A 180 -31.70 -11.29 11.49
CA GLU A 180 -32.25 -10.83 12.78
C GLU A 180 -31.19 -10.20 13.70
N ALA A 181 -30.41 -9.27 13.15
CA ALA A 181 -29.29 -8.60 13.82
C ALA A 181 -29.71 -7.84 15.10
N HIS A 182 -31.01 -7.58 15.30
CA HIS A 182 -31.54 -7.05 16.56
C HIS A 182 -31.16 -7.90 17.79
N LYS A 183 -30.80 -9.17 17.62
CA LYS A 183 -30.27 -10.03 18.70
C LYS A 183 -28.93 -9.53 19.28
N LEU A 184 -28.24 -8.61 18.61
CA LEU A 184 -26.95 -8.03 19.01
C LEU A 184 -27.05 -6.57 19.53
N ARG A 185 -28.26 -6.00 19.66
CA ARG A 185 -28.46 -4.58 19.99
C ARG A 185 -28.12 -4.18 21.43
N ASN A 186 -27.96 -5.14 22.34
CA ASN A 186 -27.70 -4.90 23.76
C ASN A 186 -26.20 -4.92 24.10
N LEU A 187 -25.35 -4.49 23.18
CA LEU A 187 -23.90 -4.40 23.44
C LEU A 187 -23.60 -3.28 24.45
N TYR A 188 -24.38 -2.20 24.40
CA TYR A 188 -24.33 -1.04 25.30
C TYR A 188 -25.69 -0.77 25.94
N GLY A 189 -25.73 0.08 26.97
CA GLY A 189 -26.98 0.45 27.66
C GLY A 189 -27.55 -0.65 28.57
N THR A 190 -26.74 -1.62 28.98
CA THR A 190 -27.07 -2.69 29.93
C THR A 190 -25.93 -2.91 30.91
N GLU A 191 -26.21 -3.34 32.14
CA GLU A 191 -25.17 -3.62 33.15
C GLU A 191 -24.12 -4.65 32.68
N LYS A 192 -24.56 -5.70 31.98
CA LYS A 192 -23.69 -6.75 31.44
C LYS A 192 -24.04 -7.07 29.99
N SER A 193 -23.10 -6.78 29.09
CA SER A 193 -23.25 -7.06 27.66
C SER A 193 -23.36 -8.58 27.42
N PRO A 194 -24.29 -9.03 26.55
CA PRO A 194 -24.42 -10.44 26.21
C PRO A 194 -23.16 -11.00 25.55
N GLN A 195 -22.76 -12.21 25.95
CA GLN A 195 -21.57 -12.88 25.39
C GLN A 195 -21.64 -13.08 23.87
N VAL A 196 -22.84 -13.28 23.31
CA VAL A 196 -23.02 -13.38 21.86
C VAL A 196 -22.59 -12.10 21.14
N ALA A 197 -22.99 -10.92 21.65
CA ALA A 197 -22.64 -9.63 21.07
C ALA A 197 -21.13 -9.35 21.19
N LEU A 198 -20.53 -9.68 22.34
CA LEU A 198 -19.08 -9.56 22.56
C LEU A 198 -18.25 -10.46 21.63
N THR A 199 -18.71 -11.69 21.35
CA THR A 199 -18.03 -12.59 20.40
C THR A 199 -18.06 -12.02 18.99
N PHE A 200 -19.21 -11.52 18.52
CA PHE A 200 -19.30 -10.88 17.20
C PHE A 200 -18.47 -9.59 17.13
N GLN A 201 -18.51 -8.74 18.16
CA GLN A 201 -17.68 -7.53 18.21
C GLN A 201 -16.19 -7.86 18.07
N ARG A 202 -15.68 -8.85 18.81
CA ARG A 202 -14.28 -9.29 18.71
C ARG A 202 -13.94 -9.87 17.33
N ALA A 203 -14.81 -10.71 16.76
CA ALA A 203 -14.59 -11.28 15.44
C ALA A 203 -14.54 -10.20 14.34
N LEU A 204 -15.41 -9.18 14.43
CA LEU A 204 -15.43 -8.04 13.52
C LEU A 204 -14.20 -7.14 13.73
N GLN A 205 -13.78 -6.92 14.98
CA GLN A 205 -12.60 -6.12 15.32
C GLN A 205 -11.31 -6.72 14.76
N ASN A 206 -11.22 -8.05 14.74
CA ASN A 206 -10.11 -8.78 14.12
C ASN A 206 -10.15 -8.77 12.59
N ARG A 207 -11.16 -8.14 11.97
CA ARG A 207 -11.39 -8.07 10.52
C ARG A 207 -11.32 -9.43 9.84
N ARG A 208 -12.01 -10.41 10.43
CA ARG A 208 -12.09 -11.78 9.90
C ARG A 208 -12.93 -11.90 8.64
N PHE A 209 -13.73 -10.90 8.32
CA PHE A 209 -14.62 -10.89 7.16
C PHE A 209 -14.31 -9.69 6.29
N ARG A 210 -14.23 -9.91 4.98
CA ARG A 210 -14.09 -8.87 3.96
C ARG A 210 -15.38 -8.10 3.75
N PHE A 211 -16.54 -8.75 3.91
CA PHE A 211 -17.86 -8.15 3.75
C PHE A 211 -18.78 -8.47 4.93
N VAL A 212 -19.59 -7.52 5.38
CA VAL A 212 -20.55 -7.73 6.48
C VAL A 212 -21.91 -7.14 6.12
N LEU A 213 -22.94 -7.98 6.14
CA LEU A 213 -24.32 -7.57 5.88
C LEU A 213 -25.19 -7.93 7.09
N MET A 214 -25.81 -6.93 7.71
CA MET A 214 -26.75 -7.13 8.80
C MET A 214 -28.18 -6.93 8.29
N LEU A 215 -29.10 -7.81 8.68
CA LEU A 215 -30.50 -7.76 8.31
C LEU A 215 -31.34 -7.67 9.58
N THR A 216 -32.26 -6.71 9.64
CA THR A 216 -33.24 -6.61 10.74
C THR A 216 -34.52 -5.95 10.24
N ALA A 217 -35.66 -6.21 10.85
CA ALA A 217 -36.85 -5.40 10.62
C ALA A 217 -36.96 -4.25 11.64
N THR A 218 -36.47 -4.48 12.85
CA THR A 218 -36.59 -3.56 13.99
C THR A 218 -35.19 -3.11 14.42
N PRO A 219 -34.61 -2.06 13.82
CA PRO A 219 -33.26 -1.61 14.18
C PRO A 219 -33.22 -0.95 15.57
N ILE A 220 -34.35 -0.46 16.07
CA ILE A 220 -34.52 0.11 17.41
C ILE A 220 -35.72 -0.56 18.09
N GLN A 221 -35.60 -0.92 19.38
CA GLN A 221 -36.75 -1.41 20.16
C GLN A 221 -37.41 -0.29 20.94
N ASN A 222 -36.59 0.57 21.58
CA ASN A 222 -37.02 1.75 22.35
C ASN A 222 -35.85 2.62 22.84
N ARG A 223 -34.59 2.25 22.60
CA ARG A 223 -33.41 2.95 23.14
C ARG A 223 -32.44 3.33 22.03
N LEU A 224 -31.91 4.54 22.08
CA LEU A 224 -30.86 5.02 21.18
C LEU A 224 -29.58 4.17 21.26
N TRP A 225 -29.37 3.46 22.38
CA TRP A 225 -28.30 2.47 22.56
C TRP A 225 -28.37 1.28 21.58
N ASP A 226 -29.56 0.95 21.07
CA ASP A 226 -29.74 -0.15 20.12
C ASP A 226 -29.02 0.17 18.80
N LEU A 227 -29.24 1.39 18.28
CA LEU A 227 -28.57 1.89 17.08
C LEU A 227 -27.08 2.09 17.32
N TYR A 228 -26.70 2.65 18.48
CA TYR A 228 -25.29 2.78 18.83
C TYR A 228 -24.57 1.43 18.78
N SER A 229 -25.17 0.37 19.31
CA SER A 229 -24.60 -0.98 19.33
C SER A 229 -24.46 -1.60 17.93
N LEU A 230 -25.49 -1.47 17.08
CA LEU A 230 -25.43 -2.00 15.70
C LEU A 230 -24.42 -1.24 14.84
N ILE A 231 -24.36 0.09 14.98
CA ILE A 231 -23.38 0.94 14.28
C ILE A 231 -21.97 0.68 14.80
N ASP A 232 -21.79 0.42 16.10
CA ASP A 232 -20.49 0.02 16.65
C ASP A 232 -19.96 -1.24 15.97
N LEU A 233 -20.79 -2.29 15.85
CA LEU A 233 -20.38 -3.52 15.17
C LEU A 233 -19.96 -3.28 13.71
N LEU A 234 -20.69 -2.44 12.96
CA LEU A 234 -20.36 -2.11 11.57
C LEU A 234 -19.10 -1.25 11.45
N THR A 235 -18.93 -0.25 12.32
CA THR A 235 -17.76 0.63 12.32
C THR A 235 -16.50 -0.14 12.70
N VAL A 236 -16.59 -1.02 13.71
CA VAL A 236 -15.51 -1.94 14.10
C VAL A 236 -15.14 -2.88 12.96
N ALA A 237 -16.12 -3.41 12.21
CA ALA A 237 -15.86 -4.23 11.03
C ALA A 237 -15.14 -3.46 9.90
N ARG A 238 -15.45 -2.17 9.70
CA ARG A 238 -14.68 -1.29 8.80
C ARG A 238 -13.31 -0.89 9.38
N GLY A 239 -13.12 -1.02 10.69
CA GLY A 239 -11.94 -0.51 11.39
C GLY A 239 -11.98 1.00 11.65
N HIS A 240 -13.17 1.57 11.75
CA HIS A 240 -13.41 2.96 12.10
C HIS A 240 -13.56 3.16 13.61
N GLU A 241 -13.50 4.41 14.05
CA GLU A 241 -14.11 4.80 15.32
C GLU A 241 -15.62 4.92 15.15
N ASN A 242 -16.37 4.71 16.24
CA ASN A 242 -17.81 4.90 16.21
C ASN A 242 -18.09 6.40 15.96
N PRO A 243 -18.82 6.77 14.89
CA PRO A 243 -19.09 8.17 14.53
C PRO A 243 -19.91 8.91 15.59
N PHE A 244 -20.59 8.18 16.48
CA PHE A 244 -21.27 8.74 17.64
C PHE A 244 -20.32 9.12 18.80
N GLY A 245 -19.03 8.78 18.69
CA GLY A 245 -18.03 8.94 19.72
C GLY A 245 -18.08 7.85 20.79
N SER A 246 -17.40 8.07 21.91
CA SER A 246 -17.45 7.14 23.05
C SER A 246 -18.85 7.08 23.68
N PRO A 247 -19.19 6.03 24.45
CA PRO A 247 -20.51 5.94 25.10
C PRO A 247 -20.86 7.15 25.98
N GLY A 248 -19.86 7.77 26.62
CA GLY A 248 -20.06 8.99 27.40
C GLY A 248 -20.38 10.22 26.53
N MET A 249 -19.68 10.37 25.41
CA MET A 249 -19.93 11.44 24.44
C MET A 249 -21.29 11.27 23.76
N PHE A 250 -21.63 10.05 23.37
CA PHE A 250 -22.92 9.72 22.77
C PHE A 250 -24.08 10.13 23.68
N ALA A 251 -24.02 9.71 24.95
CA ALA A 251 -25.04 10.07 25.93
C ALA A 251 -25.13 11.59 26.14
N ARG A 252 -24.01 12.29 26.23
CA ARG A 252 -24.02 13.74 26.41
C ARG A 252 -24.55 14.49 25.18
N ARG A 253 -24.26 14.03 23.97
CA ARG A 253 -24.55 14.77 22.72
C ARG A 253 -25.92 14.45 22.13
N TYR A 254 -26.37 13.20 22.22
CA TYR A 254 -27.57 12.75 21.49
C TYR A 254 -28.73 12.39 22.42
N ILE A 255 -28.47 11.91 23.64
CA ILE A 255 -29.55 11.52 24.57
C ILE A 255 -30.08 12.75 25.31
N ALA A 256 -31.36 13.06 25.12
CA ALA A 256 -32.04 14.19 25.76
C ALA A 256 -32.55 13.85 27.16
N ASP A 257 -32.94 12.61 27.38
CA ASP A 257 -33.46 12.09 28.65
C ASP A 257 -32.36 11.43 29.49
N ASP A 258 -32.75 10.55 30.42
CA ASP A 258 -31.82 9.83 31.27
C ASP A 258 -30.94 8.86 30.46
N LYS A 259 -29.66 8.71 30.84
CA LYS A 259 -28.68 7.88 30.11
C LYS A 259 -29.08 6.41 30.06
N GLU A 260 -29.73 5.88 31.10
CA GLU A 260 -30.16 4.48 31.16
C GLU A 260 -31.43 4.25 30.34
N LYS A 261 -32.34 5.25 30.33
CA LYS A 261 -33.58 5.22 29.54
C LYS A 261 -33.31 5.43 28.05
N ALA A 262 -32.57 6.48 27.69
CA ALA A 262 -32.07 6.80 26.36
C ALA A 262 -33.11 6.73 25.23
N ARG A 263 -34.31 7.29 25.44
CA ARG A 263 -35.43 7.18 24.48
C ARG A 263 -35.64 8.42 23.63
N GLN A 264 -35.11 9.55 24.06
CA GLN A 264 -35.34 10.84 23.41
C GLN A 264 -34.06 11.37 22.79
N LEU A 265 -34.14 11.72 21.51
CA LEU A 265 -33.04 12.33 20.77
C LEU A 265 -33.06 13.85 20.98
N LYS A 266 -31.90 14.44 21.27
CA LYS A 266 -31.77 15.90 21.32
C LYS A 266 -32.07 16.51 19.96
N GLU A 267 -33.00 17.46 19.93
CA GLU A 267 -33.46 18.10 18.70
C GLU A 267 -32.31 18.76 17.92
N SER A 268 -31.39 19.43 18.63
CA SER A 268 -30.21 20.07 18.03
C SER A 268 -29.23 19.10 17.36
N ALA A 269 -29.29 17.81 17.69
CA ALA A 269 -28.39 16.76 17.17
C ALA A 269 -29.09 15.83 16.17
N ARG A 270 -30.35 16.09 15.82
CA ARG A 270 -31.19 15.20 15.00
C ARG A 270 -30.63 14.96 13.60
N ASP A 271 -30.25 16.02 12.90
CA ASP A 271 -29.76 15.91 11.52
C ASP A 271 -28.39 15.23 11.45
N GLU A 272 -27.50 15.55 12.40
CA GLU A 272 -26.22 14.87 12.56
C GLU A 272 -26.42 13.37 12.84
N PHE A 273 -27.30 13.03 13.78
CA PHE A 273 -27.61 11.64 14.12
C PHE A 273 -28.12 10.85 12.91
N ARG A 274 -29.08 11.41 12.18
CA ARG A 274 -29.63 10.80 10.96
C ARG A 274 -28.58 10.63 9.88
N SER A 275 -27.76 11.66 9.61
CA SER A 275 -26.68 11.58 8.63
C SER A 275 -25.72 10.43 8.96
N ILE A 276 -25.40 10.21 10.24
CA ILE A 276 -24.57 9.09 10.68
C ILE A 276 -25.29 7.76 10.42
N VAL A 277 -26.53 7.59 10.89
CA VAL A 277 -27.30 6.35 10.72
C VAL A 277 -27.44 5.99 9.23
N TYR A 278 -27.75 6.98 8.39
CA TYR A 278 -27.92 6.80 6.95
C TYR A 278 -26.62 6.40 6.24
N GLY A 279 -25.44 6.72 6.79
CA GLY A 279 -24.15 6.27 6.25
C GLY A 279 -23.95 4.75 6.32
N TYR A 280 -24.67 4.07 7.22
CA TYR A 280 -24.50 2.64 7.50
C TYR A 280 -25.77 1.80 7.27
N MET A 281 -26.95 2.42 7.39
CA MET A 281 -28.25 1.75 7.29
C MET A 281 -28.99 2.13 6.00
N SER A 282 -29.66 1.15 5.40
CA SER A 282 -30.67 1.31 4.35
C SER A 282 -32.01 0.81 4.90
N ARG A 283 -33.10 1.56 4.69
CA ARG A 283 -34.42 1.23 5.21
C ARG A 283 -35.50 1.65 4.23
N VAL A 284 -36.38 0.71 3.89
CA VAL A 284 -37.62 0.96 3.16
C VAL A 284 -38.82 0.52 3.99
N ARG A 285 -39.84 1.38 4.09
CA ARG A 285 -41.10 1.09 4.79
C ARG A 285 -42.14 0.49 3.85
N ARG A 286 -43.10 -0.27 4.37
CA ARG A 286 -44.21 -0.84 3.56
C ARG A 286 -45.02 0.23 2.83
N GLY A 287 -45.31 1.35 3.50
CA GLY A 287 -46.05 2.47 2.90
C GLY A 287 -45.30 3.16 1.76
N ASP A 288 -43.97 3.25 1.87
CA ASP A 288 -43.11 3.91 0.87
C ASP A 288 -42.84 3.00 -0.34
N ALA A 289 -42.90 1.67 -0.16
CA ALA A 289 -42.56 0.70 -1.20
C ALA A 289 -43.55 0.67 -2.38
N GLN A 290 -44.76 1.24 -2.24
CA GLN A 290 -45.84 1.22 -3.25
C GLN A 290 -46.19 -0.21 -3.74
N LEU A 291 -46.06 -1.21 -2.87
CA LEU A 291 -46.33 -2.62 -3.19
C LEU A 291 -47.71 -3.06 -2.65
N SER A 292 -48.41 -3.91 -3.42
CA SER A 292 -49.69 -4.48 -3.01
C SER A 292 -49.48 -5.63 -2.02
N PHE A 293 -49.97 -5.46 -0.79
CA PHE A 293 -50.06 -6.52 0.21
C PHE A 293 -51.52 -6.99 0.33
N PRO A 294 -51.77 -8.28 0.66
CA PRO A 294 -53.12 -8.72 0.97
C PRO A 294 -53.72 -7.94 2.14
N GLU A 295 -54.97 -7.54 2.04
CA GLU A 295 -55.69 -6.92 3.15
C GLU A 295 -55.99 -7.95 4.25
N ARG A 296 -55.95 -7.53 5.51
CA ARG A 296 -56.23 -8.40 6.65
C ARG A 296 -57.64 -8.20 7.18
N VAL A 297 -58.37 -9.30 7.39
CA VAL A 297 -59.72 -9.30 7.96
C VAL A 297 -59.68 -10.03 9.30
N VAL A 298 -59.72 -9.27 10.40
CA VAL A 298 -59.66 -9.82 11.77
C VAL A 298 -61.07 -10.13 12.28
N GLN A 299 -61.29 -11.36 12.75
CA GLN A 299 -62.57 -11.86 13.23
C GLN A 299 -62.43 -12.56 14.59
N MET A 300 -63.38 -12.29 15.48
CA MET A 300 -63.49 -12.94 16.78
C MET A 300 -64.37 -14.18 16.65
N HIS A 301 -63.82 -15.36 16.98
CA HIS A 301 -64.57 -16.62 16.97
C HIS A 301 -64.90 -17.05 18.40
N ARG A 302 -66.00 -16.52 18.92
CA ARG A 302 -66.44 -16.73 20.30
C ARG A 302 -67.14 -18.08 20.44
N VAL A 303 -66.70 -18.89 21.40
CA VAL A 303 -67.28 -20.21 21.69
C VAL A 303 -67.80 -20.26 23.13
N GLN A 304 -68.90 -20.98 23.37
CA GLN A 304 -69.48 -21.14 24.71
C GLN A 304 -68.65 -22.15 25.52
N PRO A 305 -68.16 -21.80 26.72
CA PRO A 305 -67.42 -22.75 27.56
C PRO A 305 -68.34 -23.91 28.00
N THR A 306 -67.78 -25.11 28.05
CA THR A 306 -68.45 -26.28 28.63
C THR A 306 -68.55 -26.16 30.15
N THR A 307 -69.43 -26.95 30.76
CA THR A 307 -69.56 -27.02 32.23
C THR A 307 -68.24 -27.42 32.88
N MET A 308 -67.54 -28.42 32.34
CA MET A 308 -66.25 -28.87 32.86
C MET A 308 -65.12 -27.86 32.65
N GLU A 309 -65.12 -27.07 31.58
CA GLU A 309 -64.18 -25.94 31.44
C GLU A 309 -64.41 -24.87 32.50
N THR A 310 -65.68 -24.61 32.85
CA THR A 310 -66.03 -23.67 33.91
C THR A 310 -65.58 -24.19 35.28
N GLU A 311 -65.77 -25.48 35.55
CA GLU A 311 -65.24 -26.15 36.75
C GLU A 311 -63.71 -26.08 36.82
N LEU A 312 -63.02 -26.29 35.69
CA LEU A 312 -61.57 -26.21 35.59
C LEU A 312 -61.04 -24.81 35.91
N ILE A 313 -61.67 -23.76 35.38
CA ILE A 313 -61.33 -22.36 35.67
C ILE A 313 -61.52 -22.06 37.17
N ASN A 314 -62.65 -22.49 37.74
CA ASN A 314 -62.97 -22.29 39.15
C ASN A 314 -62.01 -23.04 40.08
N ALA A 315 -61.55 -24.24 39.71
CA ALA A 315 -60.58 -25.01 40.47
C ALA A 315 -59.22 -24.30 40.62
N ILE A 316 -58.87 -23.44 39.65
CA ILE A 316 -57.58 -22.70 39.64
C ILE A 316 -57.70 -21.29 40.22
N ALA A 317 -58.88 -20.67 40.17
CA ALA A 317 -59.11 -19.29 40.56
C ALA A 317 -58.57 -18.91 41.95
N LYS A 318 -58.74 -19.77 42.97
CA LYS A 318 -58.22 -19.53 44.33
C LYS A 318 -56.75 -19.95 44.51
N PRO A 319 -56.30 -21.15 44.09
CA PRO A 319 -54.90 -21.56 44.28
C PRO A 319 -53.89 -20.65 43.60
N ILE A 320 -54.21 -20.12 42.41
CA ILE A 320 -53.28 -19.30 41.62
C ILE A 320 -52.91 -17.97 42.31
N GLN A 321 -53.82 -17.42 43.12
CA GLN A 321 -53.60 -16.18 43.86
C GLN A 321 -52.48 -16.30 44.90
N LYS A 322 -52.17 -17.52 45.37
CA LYS A 322 -51.12 -17.79 46.37
C LYS A 322 -49.75 -18.07 45.75
N MET A 323 -49.65 -18.09 44.43
CA MET A 323 -48.41 -18.42 43.71
C MET A 323 -47.63 -17.16 43.35
N ASN A 324 -46.33 -17.31 43.04
CA ASN A 324 -45.53 -16.20 42.53
C ASN A 324 -45.95 -15.79 41.10
N ARG A 325 -45.65 -14.56 40.68
CA ARG A 325 -46.06 -14.02 39.36
C ARG A 325 -45.67 -14.91 38.17
N LEU A 326 -44.46 -15.46 38.16
CA LEU A 326 -44.00 -16.35 37.07
C LEU A 326 -44.87 -17.62 36.96
N ALA A 327 -45.21 -18.23 38.10
CA ALA A 327 -46.12 -19.37 38.15
C ALA A 327 -47.53 -18.98 37.71
N GLN A 328 -48.04 -17.81 38.11
CA GLN A 328 -49.35 -17.31 37.69
C GLN A 328 -49.43 -17.13 36.16
N ILE A 329 -48.48 -16.41 35.56
CA ILE A 329 -48.39 -16.22 34.10
C ILE A 329 -48.35 -17.57 33.40
N SER A 330 -47.46 -18.46 33.85
CA SER A 330 -47.27 -19.75 33.21
C SER A 330 -48.51 -20.65 33.27
N ILE A 331 -49.28 -20.61 34.37
CA ILE A 331 -50.53 -21.37 34.52
C ILE A 331 -51.64 -20.76 33.66
N LEU A 332 -51.80 -19.43 33.67
CA LEU A 332 -52.84 -18.74 32.91
C LEU A 332 -52.64 -18.87 31.40
N GLN A 333 -51.39 -18.76 30.92
CA GLN A 333 -51.07 -19.04 29.53
C GLN A 333 -51.40 -20.49 29.15
N ALA A 334 -51.09 -21.46 30.01
CA ALA A 334 -51.44 -22.87 29.77
C ALA A 334 -52.96 -23.11 29.78
N LEU A 335 -53.69 -22.51 30.73
CA LEU A 335 -55.16 -22.55 30.82
C LEU A 335 -55.81 -21.95 29.58
N SER A 336 -55.29 -20.82 29.08
CA SER A 336 -55.78 -20.17 27.86
C SER A 336 -55.51 -20.98 26.58
N SER A 337 -54.55 -21.91 26.64
CA SER A 337 -54.13 -22.71 25.52
C SER A 337 -55.00 -23.95 25.36
N SER A 338 -54.96 -24.87 26.33
CA SER A 338 -55.91 -25.99 26.40
C SER A 338 -55.94 -26.64 27.80
N PRO A 339 -57.00 -27.39 28.13
CA PRO A 339 -57.06 -28.19 29.35
C PRO A 339 -55.86 -29.15 29.50
N ASP A 340 -55.42 -29.78 28.41
CA ASP A 340 -54.23 -30.66 28.41
C ASP A 340 -52.93 -29.91 28.74
N ALA A 341 -52.74 -28.72 28.17
CA ALA A 341 -51.56 -27.91 28.43
C ALA A 341 -51.47 -27.49 29.91
N LEU A 342 -52.61 -27.14 30.50
CA LEU A 342 -52.73 -26.81 31.90
C LEU A 342 -52.40 -27.99 32.82
N ALA A 343 -52.96 -29.17 32.53
CA ALA A 343 -52.67 -30.38 33.29
C ALA A 343 -51.18 -30.72 33.22
N ALA A 344 -50.58 -30.70 32.02
CA ALA A 344 -49.15 -30.95 31.83
C ALA A 344 -48.28 -29.93 32.58
N GLN A 345 -48.64 -28.64 32.52
CA GLN A 345 -47.94 -27.57 33.22
C GLN A 345 -47.96 -27.78 34.74
N LEU A 346 -49.12 -28.08 35.33
CA LEU A 346 -49.24 -28.33 36.77
C LEU A 346 -48.51 -29.60 37.21
N ILE A 347 -48.56 -30.68 36.43
CA ILE A 347 -47.79 -31.90 36.70
C ILE A 347 -46.29 -31.61 36.71
N ASN A 348 -45.80 -30.86 35.72
CA ASN A 348 -44.39 -30.47 35.65
C ASN A 348 -43.98 -29.55 36.82
N MET A 349 -44.85 -28.61 37.20
CA MET A 349 -44.63 -27.73 38.33
C MET A 349 -44.62 -28.48 39.67
N ALA A 350 -45.53 -29.46 39.85
CA ALA A 350 -45.56 -30.32 41.02
C ALA A 350 -44.31 -31.19 41.13
N ARG A 351 -43.83 -31.78 40.01
CA ARG A 351 -42.54 -32.50 39.96
C ARG A 351 -41.35 -31.64 40.37
N LYS A 352 -41.38 -30.34 40.03
CA LYS A 352 -40.33 -29.36 40.38
C LYS A 352 -40.54 -28.71 41.76
N GLY A 353 -41.58 -29.08 42.51
CA GLY A 353 -41.89 -28.51 43.83
C GLY A 353 -42.44 -27.07 43.81
N THR A 354 -42.91 -26.59 42.65
CA THR A 354 -43.40 -25.21 42.44
C THR A 354 -44.93 -25.09 42.47
N ALA A 355 -45.64 -26.22 42.48
CA ALA A 355 -47.10 -26.30 42.67
C ALA A 355 -47.44 -27.47 43.60
N GLN A 356 -48.60 -27.39 44.27
CA GLN A 356 -49.09 -28.45 45.14
C GLN A 356 -49.46 -29.71 44.33
N PRO A 357 -49.00 -30.91 44.73
CA PRO A 357 -49.37 -32.16 44.06
C PRO A 357 -50.88 -32.41 44.02
N GLU A 358 -51.63 -32.00 45.05
CA GLU A 358 -53.09 -32.15 45.09
C GLU A 358 -53.78 -31.35 43.97
N LEU A 359 -53.30 -30.14 43.69
CA LEU A 359 -53.83 -29.30 42.61
C LEU A 359 -53.60 -29.94 41.24
N ALA A 360 -52.42 -30.51 41.02
CA ALA A 360 -52.09 -31.20 39.77
C ALA A 360 -52.95 -32.47 39.57
N GLN A 361 -53.21 -33.22 40.65
CA GLN A 361 -54.09 -34.40 40.62
C GLN A 361 -55.55 -34.01 40.36
N LEU A 362 -56.07 -32.97 41.04
CA LEU A 362 -57.42 -32.46 40.83
C LEU A 362 -57.65 -32.05 39.37
N VAL A 363 -56.76 -31.21 38.83
CA VAL A 363 -56.86 -30.73 37.45
C VAL A 363 -56.72 -31.89 36.47
N SER A 364 -55.77 -32.81 36.66
CA SER A 364 -55.64 -33.98 35.79
C SER A 364 -56.87 -34.90 35.82
N GLY A 365 -57.53 -35.02 36.98
CA GLY A 365 -58.78 -35.77 37.13
C GLY A 365 -59.93 -35.20 36.31
N ILE A 366 -60.11 -33.87 36.37
CA ILE A 366 -61.11 -33.15 35.56
C ILE A 366 -60.80 -33.34 34.08
N VAL A 367 -59.57 -33.00 33.64
CA VAL A 367 -59.18 -33.01 32.23
C VAL A 367 -59.34 -34.38 31.56
N LYS A 368 -59.01 -35.48 32.25
CA LYS A 368 -59.16 -36.85 31.70
C LYS A 368 -60.60 -37.24 31.36
N GLN A 369 -61.58 -36.62 32.02
CA GLN A 369 -63.00 -36.92 31.83
C GLN A 369 -63.69 -35.91 30.91
N MET A 370 -62.98 -34.88 30.44
CA MET A 370 -63.56 -33.82 29.63
C MET A 370 -63.89 -34.30 28.21
N PRO A 371 -65.06 -33.91 27.65
CA PRO A 371 -65.30 -34.01 26.21
C PRO A 371 -64.36 -33.05 25.44
N PRO A 372 -64.34 -33.10 24.09
CA PRO A 372 -63.62 -32.11 23.30
C PRO A 372 -63.96 -30.69 23.76
N SER A 373 -62.92 -29.88 24.01
CA SER A 373 -63.07 -28.53 24.55
C SER A 373 -63.89 -27.63 23.61
N ALA A 374 -64.50 -26.57 24.15
CA ALA A 374 -65.29 -25.65 23.34
C ALA A 374 -64.49 -25.04 22.20
N LYS A 375 -63.20 -24.78 22.41
CA LYS A 375 -62.29 -24.28 21.36
C LYS A 375 -62.02 -25.30 20.27
N LEU A 376 -61.86 -26.59 20.58
CA LEU A 376 -61.69 -27.65 19.57
C LEU A 376 -62.95 -27.78 18.72
N ALA A 377 -64.12 -27.86 19.37
CA ALA A 377 -65.41 -27.91 18.69
C ALA A 377 -65.62 -26.67 17.80
N GLY A 378 -65.26 -25.49 18.31
CA GLY A 378 -65.29 -24.22 17.56
C GLY A 378 -64.36 -24.19 16.35
N LEU A 379 -63.15 -24.74 16.47
CA LEU A 379 -62.21 -24.88 15.35
C LEU A 379 -62.76 -25.82 14.28
N GLY A 380 -63.37 -26.94 14.69
CA GLY A 380 -64.07 -27.85 13.77
C GLY A 380 -65.19 -27.16 12.99
N ALA A 381 -66.06 -26.43 13.70
CA ALA A 381 -67.15 -25.67 13.10
C ALA A 381 -66.65 -24.59 12.11
N LEU A 382 -65.55 -23.91 12.45
CA LEU A 382 -64.92 -22.93 11.57
C LEU A 382 -64.38 -23.59 10.29
N ILE A 383 -63.70 -24.74 10.41
CA ILE A 383 -63.21 -25.48 9.24
C ILE A 383 -64.37 -25.94 8.35
N ASP A 384 -65.48 -26.36 8.92
CA ASP A 384 -66.66 -26.76 8.14
C ASP A 384 -67.30 -25.57 7.41
N GLN A 385 -67.27 -24.37 8.00
CA GLN A 385 -67.63 -23.13 7.30
C GLN A 385 -66.67 -22.83 6.14
N LEU A 386 -65.36 -22.97 6.35
CA LEU A 386 -64.35 -22.74 5.30
C LEU A 386 -64.51 -23.73 4.13
N LYS A 387 -64.77 -25.01 4.42
CA LYS A 387 -65.07 -26.03 3.40
C LYS A 387 -66.29 -25.67 2.57
N LYS A 388 -67.34 -25.12 3.19
CA LYS A 388 -68.57 -24.71 2.48
C LYS A 388 -68.36 -23.46 1.63
N ASN A 389 -67.69 -22.44 2.19
CA ASN A 389 -67.55 -21.13 1.54
C ASN A 389 -66.51 -21.12 0.43
N ASN A 390 -65.41 -21.88 0.58
CA ASN A 390 -64.32 -21.87 -0.39
C ASN A 390 -63.62 -23.25 -0.50
N PRO A 391 -64.31 -24.28 -1.01
CA PRO A 391 -63.82 -25.66 -1.01
C PRO A 391 -62.50 -25.86 -1.77
N GLY A 392 -62.27 -25.07 -2.82
CA GLY A 392 -61.10 -25.18 -3.68
C GLY A 392 -59.81 -24.67 -3.06
N SER A 393 -59.83 -23.51 -2.40
CA SER A 393 -58.61 -22.75 -2.11
C SER A 393 -58.30 -22.52 -0.63
N TRP A 394 -59.15 -22.96 0.31
CA TRP A 394 -58.90 -22.75 1.73
C TRP A 394 -57.64 -23.50 2.20
N ARG A 395 -56.76 -22.77 2.87
CA ARG A 395 -55.52 -23.26 3.48
C ARG A 395 -55.34 -22.55 4.82
N LEU A 396 -55.40 -23.32 5.90
CA LEU A 396 -55.49 -22.84 7.27
C LEU A 396 -54.17 -23.05 8.02
N VAL A 397 -53.71 -22.02 8.73
CA VAL A 397 -52.63 -22.12 9.72
C VAL A 397 -53.19 -21.82 11.10
N VAL A 398 -53.09 -22.78 12.01
CA VAL A 398 -53.48 -22.66 13.41
C VAL A 398 -52.23 -22.44 14.25
N PHE A 399 -52.14 -21.32 14.96
CA PHE A 399 -51.06 -21.02 15.90
C PHE A 399 -51.47 -21.33 17.33
N THR A 400 -50.55 -21.95 18.07
CA THR A 400 -50.65 -22.19 19.52
C THR A 400 -49.30 -21.99 20.22
N THR A 401 -49.30 -21.63 21.50
CA THR A 401 -48.09 -21.51 22.33
C THR A 401 -47.60 -22.86 22.86
N ARG A 402 -48.49 -23.86 23.00
CA ARG A 402 -48.20 -25.11 23.73
C ARG A 402 -48.19 -26.33 22.80
N ARG A 403 -47.27 -27.27 23.10
CA ARG A 403 -47.11 -28.51 22.32
C ARG A 403 -48.22 -29.51 22.62
N GLU A 404 -48.67 -29.51 23.86
CA GLU A 404 -49.79 -30.30 24.34
C GLU A 404 -51.03 -29.96 23.52
N THR A 405 -51.33 -28.66 23.39
CA THR A 405 -52.43 -28.14 22.58
C THR A 405 -52.28 -28.48 21.10
N GLN A 406 -51.07 -28.36 20.53
CA GLN A 406 -50.80 -28.80 19.15
C GLN A 406 -51.17 -30.28 18.94
N THR A 407 -50.77 -31.15 19.87
CA THR A 407 -51.08 -32.59 19.84
C THR A 407 -52.60 -32.83 19.91
N THR A 408 -53.29 -32.13 20.81
CA THR A 408 -54.74 -32.23 20.96
C THR A 408 -55.48 -31.78 19.69
N ILE A 409 -55.10 -30.65 19.10
CA ILE A 409 -55.68 -30.14 17.85
C ILE A 409 -55.43 -31.15 16.72
N GLN A 410 -54.22 -31.68 16.59
CA GLN A 410 -53.89 -32.67 15.58
C GLN A 410 -54.81 -33.89 15.70
N SER A 411 -54.88 -34.49 16.89
CA SER A 411 -55.66 -35.71 17.15
C SER A 411 -57.15 -35.49 16.88
N PHE A 412 -57.67 -34.32 17.24
CA PHE A 412 -59.05 -33.93 16.98
C PHE A 412 -59.34 -33.73 15.48
N LEU A 413 -58.46 -33.05 14.74
CA LEU A 413 -58.70 -32.79 13.31
C LEU A 413 -58.49 -34.06 12.46
N GLU A 414 -57.52 -34.90 12.81
CA GLU A 414 -57.27 -36.18 12.13
C GLU A 414 -58.42 -37.17 12.35
N SER A 415 -59.01 -37.22 13.56
CA SER A 415 -60.20 -38.06 13.81
C SER A 415 -61.44 -37.58 13.03
N ASN A 416 -61.46 -36.31 12.62
CA ASN A 416 -62.46 -35.74 11.72
C ASN A 416 -62.07 -35.84 10.22
N GLY A 417 -61.09 -36.68 9.88
CA GLY A 417 -60.71 -37.01 8.50
C GLY A 417 -59.86 -35.96 7.79
N LEU A 418 -59.21 -35.03 8.51
CA LEU A 418 -58.32 -34.03 7.93
C LEU A 418 -56.84 -34.45 8.05
N THR A 419 -56.07 -34.23 6.99
CA THR A 419 -54.61 -34.34 7.06
C THR A 419 -54.01 -33.06 7.63
N VAL A 420 -53.32 -33.19 8.78
CA VAL A 420 -52.72 -32.06 9.51
C VAL A 420 -51.20 -32.08 9.38
N GLY A 421 -50.63 -30.93 9.07
CA GLY A 421 -49.20 -30.67 9.13
C GLY A 421 -48.79 -30.09 10.49
N LEU A 422 -47.64 -30.49 11.03
CA LEU A 422 -47.11 -29.94 12.28
C LEU A 422 -45.84 -29.11 12.04
N ILE A 423 -45.81 -27.92 12.62
CA ILE A 423 -44.62 -27.07 12.68
C ILE A 423 -44.28 -26.81 14.15
N ASN A 424 -43.11 -27.24 14.61
CA ASN A 424 -42.62 -26.96 15.97
C ASN A 424 -41.08 -27.03 16.05
N GLY A 425 -40.50 -26.76 17.21
CA GLY A 425 -39.04 -26.70 17.39
C GLY A 425 -38.27 -28.03 17.34
N ASP A 426 -38.94 -29.18 17.19
CA ASP A 426 -38.28 -30.50 17.25
C ASP A 426 -37.43 -30.82 16.03
N SER A 427 -37.97 -30.55 14.83
CA SER A 427 -37.36 -30.98 13.58
C SER A 427 -37.64 -29.97 12.48
N GLY A 428 -36.58 -29.27 12.04
CA GLY A 428 -36.65 -28.35 10.91
C GLY A 428 -36.99 -29.07 9.60
N GLN A 429 -36.46 -30.29 9.41
CA GLN A 429 -36.73 -31.09 8.20
C GLN A 429 -38.22 -31.47 8.09
N ARG A 430 -38.84 -31.96 9.18
CA ARG A 430 -40.27 -32.27 9.21
C ARG A 430 -41.12 -31.03 8.96
N ASN A 431 -40.70 -29.87 9.48
CA ASN A 431 -41.39 -28.61 9.23
C ASN A 431 -41.35 -28.26 7.73
N GLN A 432 -40.19 -28.42 7.06
CA GLN A 432 -40.07 -28.21 5.61
C GLN A 432 -40.93 -29.18 4.79
N GLU A 433 -40.91 -30.47 5.10
CA GLU A 433 -41.76 -31.47 4.43
C GLU A 433 -43.25 -31.13 4.58
N THR A 434 -43.63 -30.63 5.76
CA THR A 434 -44.98 -30.15 6.02
C THR A 434 -45.32 -28.93 5.16
N ILE A 435 -44.43 -27.94 5.08
CA ILE A 435 -44.63 -26.75 4.25
C ILE A 435 -44.70 -27.12 2.77
N ALA A 436 -43.85 -28.05 2.30
CA ALA A 436 -43.86 -28.54 0.93
C ALA A 436 -45.21 -29.19 0.59
N ARG A 437 -45.71 -30.10 1.45
CA ARG A 437 -47.05 -30.70 1.30
C ARG A 437 -48.18 -29.66 1.31
N PHE A 438 -48.05 -28.62 2.12
CA PHE A 438 -49.01 -27.52 2.21
C PHE A 438 -48.96 -26.57 1.00
N LYS A 439 -47.80 -26.42 0.35
CA LYS A 439 -47.60 -25.60 -0.85
C LYS A 439 -48.14 -26.25 -2.13
N GLN A 440 -48.20 -27.58 -2.21
CA GLN A 440 -48.70 -28.34 -3.36
C GLN A 440 -50.07 -27.84 -3.86
N ASP A 441 -50.37 -28.07 -5.13
CA ASP A 441 -51.64 -27.72 -5.76
C ASP A 441 -52.18 -28.91 -6.57
N PRO A 442 -53.19 -29.65 -6.08
CA PRO A 442 -53.90 -29.45 -4.80
C PRO A 442 -53.04 -29.79 -3.57
N PRO A 443 -53.31 -29.18 -2.40
CA PRO A 443 -52.49 -29.36 -1.20
C PRO A 443 -52.68 -30.74 -0.57
N ALA A 444 -51.59 -31.43 -0.22
CA ALA A 444 -51.62 -32.73 0.47
C ALA A 444 -52.02 -32.60 1.96
N CYS A 445 -51.84 -31.43 2.56
CA CYS A 445 -52.48 -31.06 3.83
C CYS A 445 -53.05 -29.64 3.72
N ARG A 446 -54.25 -29.42 4.25
CA ARG A 446 -54.92 -28.10 4.22
C ARG A 446 -54.84 -27.35 5.54
N VAL A 447 -54.39 -28.01 6.59
CA VAL A 447 -54.23 -27.44 7.93
C VAL A 447 -52.79 -27.63 8.38
N ILE A 448 -52.15 -26.54 8.80
CA ILE A 448 -50.92 -26.59 9.59
C ILE A 448 -51.27 -26.16 11.01
N VAL A 449 -50.81 -26.92 12.01
CA VAL A 449 -50.80 -26.48 13.41
C VAL A 449 -49.37 -26.16 13.78
N SER A 450 -49.10 -24.91 14.15
CA SER A 450 -47.77 -24.42 14.45
C SER A 450 -47.64 -23.96 15.89
N THR A 451 -46.54 -24.35 16.53
CA THR A 451 -46.10 -23.68 17.77
C THR A 451 -45.25 -22.44 17.46
N GLU A 452 -45.07 -21.55 18.44
CA GLU A 452 -44.23 -20.35 18.30
C GLU A 452 -42.78 -20.70 17.94
N ALA A 453 -42.18 -21.64 18.67
CA ALA A 453 -40.80 -22.07 18.46
C ALA A 453 -40.53 -22.70 17.08
N GLY A 454 -41.58 -23.16 16.37
CA GLY A 454 -41.44 -23.74 15.03
C GLY A 454 -41.72 -22.79 13.88
N SER A 455 -42.40 -21.66 14.13
CA SER A 455 -42.87 -20.75 13.07
C SER A 455 -42.06 -19.47 12.91
N GLU A 456 -41.15 -19.18 13.85
CA GLU A 456 -40.26 -18.03 13.73
C GLU A 456 -39.47 -18.12 12.42
N GLY A 457 -39.71 -17.17 11.52
CA GLY A 457 -39.04 -17.10 10.22
C GLY A 457 -39.82 -17.62 9.01
N VAL A 458 -40.67 -18.62 9.18
CA VAL A 458 -41.24 -19.44 8.09
C VAL A 458 -42.15 -18.68 7.10
N ASN A 459 -42.06 -19.01 5.81
CA ASN A 459 -42.92 -18.48 4.75
C ASN A 459 -44.21 -19.31 4.60
N LEU A 460 -45.36 -18.79 5.07
CA LEU A 460 -46.68 -19.46 5.01
C LEU A 460 -47.70 -18.69 4.17
N GLN A 461 -47.25 -17.82 3.25
CA GLN A 461 -48.10 -16.96 2.41
C GLN A 461 -49.01 -17.69 1.40
N VAL A 462 -48.89 -19.01 1.29
CA VAL A 462 -49.85 -19.84 0.55
C VAL A 462 -51.11 -20.12 1.37
N ALA A 463 -51.15 -19.76 2.66
CA ALA A 463 -52.37 -19.76 3.45
C ALA A 463 -53.18 -18.49 3.21
N ASN A 464 -54.50 -18.61 3.30
CA ASN A 464 -55.42 -17.47 3.29
C ASN A 464 -56.20 -17.34 4.59
N VAL A 465 -56.06 -18.31 5.50
CA VAL A 465 -56.69 -18.30 6.81
C VAL A 465 -55.66 -18.55 7.90
N LEU A 466 -55.66 -17.69 8.91
CA LEU A 466 -54.89 -17.81 10.13
C LEU A 466 -55.87 -17.95 11.30
N VAL A 467 -55.63 -18.92 12.18
CA VAL A 467 -56.33 -19.05 13.46
C VAL A 467 -55.32 -18.89 14.59
N ASN A 468 -55.53 -17.93 15.47
CA ASN A 468 -54.91 -17.92 16.78
C ASN A 468 -55.80 -18.75 17.72
N TYR A 469 -55.35 -19.98 18.02
CA TYR A 469 -56.08 -20.87 18.92
C TYR A 469 -55.92 -20.43 20.39
N ASP A 470 -54.72 -19.96 20.69
CA ASP A 470 -54.39 -19.15 21.85
C ASP A 470 -53.68 -17.88 21.40
N LEU A 471 -53.82 -16.83 22.20
CA LEU A 471 -53.17 -15.56 21.92
C LEU A 471 -52.03 -15.33 22.92
N PRO A 472 -50.82 -15.07 22.41
CA PRO A 472 -49.72 -14.65 23.26
C PRO A 472 -50.07 -13.28 23.85
N TRP A 473 -49.65 -13.06 25.08
CA TRP A 473 -49.91 -11.80 25.77
C TRP A 473 -49.04 -10.66 25.23
N ASN A 474 -48.04 -10.97 24.41
CA ASN A 474 -47.24 -10.02 23.67
C ASN A 474 -47.81 -9.78 22.25
N PRO A 475 -48.29 -8.57 21.92
CA PRO A 475 -48.90 -8.28 20.62
C PRO A 475 -47.91 -8.37 19.45
N MET A 476 -46.61 -8.18 19.68
CA MET A 476 -45.61 -8.37 18.62
C MET A 476 -45.57 -9.79 18.10
N ILE A 477 -45.78 -10.78 18.99
CA ILE A 477 -45.81 -12.17 18.57
C ILE A 477 -47.03 -12.40 17.67
N VAL A 478 -48.15 -11.75 17.95
CA VAL A 478 -49.35 -11.82 17.09
C VAL A 478 -49.08 -11.21 15.71
N GLU A 479 -48.49 -10.02 15.65
CA GLU A 479 -48.13 -9.38 14.37
C GLU A 479 -47.13 -10.24 13.58
N GLN A 480 -46.15 -10.84 14.25
CA GLN A 480 -45.21 -11.77 13.62
C GLN A 480 -45.92 -13.02 13.07
N ARG A 481 -46.95 -13.56 13.75
CA ARG A 481 -47.79 -14.66 13.25
C ARG A 481 -48.53 -14.24 11.99
N ILE A 482 -49.19 -13.08 12.01
CA ILE A 482 -49.90 -12.50 10.86
C ILE A 482 -48.93 -12.32 9.69
N GLY A 483 -47.76 -11.74 9.95
CA GLY A 483 -46.69 -11.55 8.98
C GLY A 483 -46.06 -12.84 8.44
N ARG A 484 -46.39 -14.05 8.95
CA ARG A 484 -46.01 -15.32 8.28
C ARG A 484 -46.90 -15.64 7.08
N VAL A 485 -48.13 -15.14 7.11
CA VAL A 485 -49.16 -15.37 6.09
C VAL A 485 -49.33 -14.13 5.21
N GLN A 486 -49.50 -12.96 5.80
CA GLN A 486 -49.62 -11.68 5.09
C GLN A 486 -48.23 -11.19 4.63
N ARG A 487 -47.82 -11.56 3.41
CA ARG A 487 -46.53 -11.19 2.81
C ARG A 487 -46.66 -10.79 1.34
N LEU A 488 -45.63 -10.10 0.82
CA LEU A 488 -45.47 -9.85 -0.61
C LEU A 488 -45.51 -11.15 -1.41
N GLY A 489 -46.19 -11.13 -2.55
CA GLY A 489 -46.35 -12.30 -3.42
C GLY A 489 -47.34 -13.34 -2.91
N SER A 490 -48.20 -13.00 -1.94
CA SER A 490 -49.41 -13.79 -1.65
C SER A 490 -50.28 -13.88 -2.90
N LYS A 491 -50.86 -15.06 -3.18
CA LYS A 491 -51.82 -15.25 -4.28
C LYS A 491 -53.23 -14.78 -3.91
N PHE A 492 -53.47 -14.49 -2.64
CA PHE A 492 -54.76 -14.09 -2.12
C PHE A 492 -54.80 -12.59 -1.91
N GLU A 493 -55.93 -11.98 -2.23
CA GLU A 493 -56.19 -10.54 -2.03
C GLU A 493 -56.49 -10.22 -0.56
N HIS A 494 -57.06 -11.19 0.17
CA HIS A 494 -57.40 -11.07 1.59
C HIS A 494 -56.84 -12.24 2.41
N VAL A 495 -56.43 -11.95 3.65
CA VAL A 495 -56.08 -12.95 4.67
C VAL A 495 -57.04 -12.83 5.86
N SER A 496 -57.77 -13.90 6.15
CA SER A 496 -58.72 -13.96 7.27
C SER A 496 -58.01 -14.42 8.54
N ILE A 497 -58.11 -13.64 9.61
CA ILE A 497 -57.48 -13.90 10.91
C ILE A 497 -58.57 -14.16 11.94
N PHE A 498 -58.64 -15.37 12.47
CA PHE A 498 -59.62 -15.78 13.48
C PHE A 498 -58.95 -15.93 14.85
N ASN A 499 -59.51 -15.31 15.88
CA ASN A 499 -59.08 -15.52 17.26
C ASN A 499 -60.14 -16.32 18.00
N ILE A 500 -59.80 -17.52 18.46
CA ILE A 500 -60.75 -18.40 19.17
C ILE A 500 -60.72 -18.09 20.68
N THR A 501 -61.88 -17.78 21.25
CA THR A 501 -61.99 -17.36 22.66
C THR A 501 -63.20 -17.95 23.37
N LEU A 502 -63.02 -18.34 24.63
CA LEU A 502 -64.14 -18.73 25.50
C LEU A 502 -64.95 -17.49 25.93
N LYS A 503 -66.21 -17.45 25.51
CA LYS A 503 -67.16 -16.37 25.80
C LYS A 503 -67.41 -16.25 27.31
N GLY A 504 -67.42 -15.03 27.83
CA GLY A 504 -67.70 -14.74 29.24
C GLY A 504 -66.59 -15.14 30.22
N THR A 505 -65.40 -15.50 29.71
CA THR A 505 -64.23 -15.84 30.53
C THR A 505 -63.15 -14.78 30.42
N PHE A 506 -62.12 -14.86 31.26
CA PHE A 506 -60.95 -13.97 31.22
C PHE A 506 -60.29 -13.88 29.83
N GLU A 507 -60.42 -14.91 28.98
CA GLU A 507 -59.88 -14.92 27.62
C GLU A 507 -60.50 -13.86 26.71
N GLU A 508 -61.83 -13.69 26.74
CA GLU A 508 -62.52 -12.72 25.88
C GLU A 508 -62.01 -11.29 26.17
N TYR A 509 -61.69 -11.00 27.43
CA TYR A 509 -61.09 -9.74 27.85
C TYR A 509 -59.64 -9.59 27.36
N ILE A 510 -58.79 -10.62 27.50
CA ILE A 510 -57.41 -10.63 26.98
C ILE A 510 -57.42 -10.31 25.49
N VAL A 511 -58.24 -11.02 24.73
CA VAL A 511 -58.27 -10.91 23.28
C VAL A 511 -58.87 -9.60 22.82
N GLY A 512 -59.94 -9.12 23.47
CA GLY A 512 -60.49 -7.80 23.20
C GLY A 512 -59.41 -6.71 23.29
N ARG A 513 -58.61 -6.73 24.37
CA ARG A 513 -57.52 -5.77 24.58
C ARG A 513 -56.35 -5.92 23.60
N LEU A 514 -55.94 -7.15 23.30
CA LEU A 514 -54.89 -7.41 22.31
C LEU A 514 -55.31 -6.94 20.91
N MET A 515 -56.56 -7.23 20.51
CA MET A 515 -57.08 -6.88 19.19
C MET A 515 -57.34 -5.39 19.04
N GLU A 516 -57.83 -4.72 20.09
CA GLU A 516 -57.95 -3.26 20.13
C GLU A 516 -56.58 -2.62 19.85
N LYS A 517 -55.52 -3.04 20.56
CA LYS A 517 -54.16 -2.55 20.31
C LYS A 517 -53.63 -2.87 18.90
N LEU A 518 -53.87 -4.08 18.39
CA LEU A 518 -53.43 -4.46 17.04
C LEU A 518 -54.18 -3.71 15.93
N GLN A 519 -55.49 -3.44 16.12
CA GLN A 519 -56.29 -2.63 15.19
C GLN A 519 -55.91 -1.16 15.24
N MET A 520 -55.63 -0.60 16.43
CA MET A 520 -55.08 0.75 16.57
C MET A 520 -53.75 0.88 15.84
N ALA A 521 -52.85 -0.10 15.98
CA ALA A 521 -51.59 -0.14 15.24
C ALA A 521 -51.82 -0.31 13.72
N SER A 522 -52.85 -1.06 13.31
CA SER A 522 -53.22 -1.31 11.90
C SER A 522 -53.58 -0.06 11.10
N HIS A 523 -54.18 0.93 11.76
CA HIS A 523 -54.68 2.15 11.12
C HIS A 523 -53.63 3.28 11.09
N ALA A 524 -52.51 3.10 11.78
CA ALA A 524 -51.37 4.00 11.73
C ALA A 524 -50.53 3.71 10.48
N ILE A 525 -50.29 4.74 9.68
CA ILE A 525 -49.53 4.64 8.43
C ILE A 525 -48.03 4.63 8.79
N GLY A 526 -47.41 3.46 8.77
CA GLY A 526 -45.97 3.37 8.49
C GLY A 526 -45.14 2.41 9.33
N ASP A 527 -45.48 2.12 10.60
CA ASP A 527 -44.63 1.22 11.41
C ASP A 527 -45.36 0.54 12.59
N ILE A 528 -46.23 -0.43 12.26
CA ILE A 528 -47.04 -1.24 13.20
C ILE A 528 -46.19 -1.85 14.34
N GLU A 529 -44.94 -2.22 14.08
CA GLU A 529 -44.08 -2.94 15.05
C GLU A 529 -43.55 -2.04 16.16
N SER A 530 -43.26 -0.78 15.83
CA SER A 530 -42.83 0.23 16.79
C SER A 530 -43.92 0.53 17.84
N LEU A 531 -45.17 0.63 17.36
CA LEU A 531 -46.37 0.88 18.18
C LEU A 531 -46.65 -0.26 19.17
N LEU A 532 -46.40 -1.50 18.77
CA LEU A 532 -46.66 -2.66 19.63
C LEU A 532 -45.56 -2.86 20.70
N GLN A 533 -44.34 -2.37 20.48
CA GLN A 533 -43.20 -2.49 21.40
C GLN A 533 -43.06 -1.34 22.40
N GLY A 534 -43.52 -0.13 22.07
CA GLY A 534 -43.52 1.03 22.96
C GLY A 534 -44.48 0.91 24.16
N SER A 535 -45.55 0.13 24.00
CA SER A 535 -46.66 0.05 24.95
C SER A 535 -46.39 -0.69 26.29
N ASP A 536 -45.15 -1.13 26.53
CA ASP A 536 -44.72 -1.80 27.77
C ASP A 536 -44.31 -0.82 28.89
N VAL A 537 -44.20 0.49 28.62
CA VAL A 537 -43.68 1.44 29.61
C VAL A 537 -44.45 2.76 29.61
N GLY A 538 -45.50 2.84 30.44
CA GLY A 538 -46.17 4.10 30.75
C GLY A 538 -47.36 3.93 31.68
N ASP A 539 -47.16 4.13 32.98
CA ASP A 539 -48.04 5.00 33.78
C ASP A 539 -47.23 5.55 34.96
N ARG A 540 -47.31 6.87 35.14
CA ARG A 540 -46.71 7.59 36.27
C ARG A 540 -47.58 7.32 37.49
N ASP A 541 -47.09 6.48 38.40
CA ASP A 541 -47.17 6.63 39.86
C ASP A 541 -46.51 5.40 40.52
N ASP A 542 -45.92 5.60 41.68
CA ASP A 542 -45.02 4.70 42.41
C ASP A 542 -45.49 3.23 42.49
N ASP A 543 -44.89 2.36 41.67
CA ASP A 543 -44.40 1.01 41.98
C ASP A 543 -43.87 0.37 40.67
N ALA A 544 -42.93 -0.58 40.78
CA ALA A 544 -42.11 -1.16 39.72
C ALA A 544 -42.73 -1.23 38.30
N ALA A 545 -41.94 -0.87 37.29
CA ALA A 545 -42.25 -0.93 35.85
C ALA A 545 -42.96 -2.24 35.45
N SER A 546 -44.30 -2.19 35.38
CA SER A 546 -45.10 -3.36 35.03
C SER A 546 -45.22 -3.49 33.51
N THR A 547 -44.74 -4.61 32.97
CA THR A 547 -44.86 -4.96 31.55
C THR A 547 -46.34 -5.12 31.15
N PHE A 548 -46.67 -5.01 29.87
CA PHE A 548 -48.03 -5.23 29.36
C PHE A 548 -48.56 -6.63 29.74
N GLU A 549 -47.69 -7.63 29.76
CA GLU A 549 -48.02 -8.97 30.25
C GLU A 549 -48.43 -8.96 31.72
N GLU A 550 -47.79 -8.14 32.56
CA GLU A 550 -48.18 -7.98 33.98
C GLU A 550 -49.50 -7.22 34.14
N ARG A 551 -49.79 -6.25 33.28
CA ARG A 551 -51.11 -5.59 33.27
C ARG A 551 -52.22 -6.54 32.87
N ILE A 552 -51.97 -7.39 31.87
CA ILE A 552 -52.88 -8.48 31.51
C ILE A 552 -53.02 -9.47 32.67
N LEU A 553 -51.92 -9.83 33.33
CA LEU A 553 -51.94 -10.72 34.49
C LEU A 553 -52.86 -10.18 35.59
N ASP A 554 -52.70 -8.92 35.98
CA ASP A 554 -53.49 -8.31 37.05
C ASP A 554 -54.98 -8.25 36.68
N LEU A 555 -55.32 -7.94 35.42
CA LEU A 555 -56.69 -7.97 34.90
C LEU A 555 -57.29 -9.38 34.93
N VAL A 556 -56.53 -10.39 34.51
CA VAL A 556 -56.97 -11.78 34.49
C VAL A 556 -57.19 -12.30 35.90
N LEU A 557 -56.28 -11.99 36.83
CA LEU A 557 -56.43 -12.35 38.25
C LEU A 557 -57.64 -11.66 38.88
N ALA A 558 -57.92 -10.40 38.54
CA ALA A 558 -59.12 -9.69 38.98
C ALA A 558 -60.40 -10.33 38.43
N ALA A 559 -60.41 -10.72 37.14
CA ALA A 559 -61.52 -11.41 36.50
C ALA A 559 -61.80 -12.77 37.17
N LEU A 560 -60.76 -13.56 37.42
CA LEU A 560 -60.88 -14.85 38.12
C LEU A 560 -61.34 -14.71 39.58
N ALA A 561 -61.07 -13.58 40.23
CA ALA A 561 -61.55 -13.29 41.57
C ALA A 561 -63.02 -12.81 41.61
N GLY A 562 -63.69 -12.69 40.47
CA GLY A 562 -65.09 -12.26 40.39
C GLY A 562 -65.30 -10.76 40.63
N LYS A 563 -64.25 -9.93 40.49
CA LYS A 563 -64.40 -8.47 40.49
C LYS A 563 -65.11 -8.04 39.20
N ASP A 564 -65.95 -7.01 39.29
CA ASP A 564 -66.66 -6.43 38.14
C ASP A 564 -65.67 -5.67 37.24
N VAL A 565 -65.04 -6.41 36.35
CA VAL A 565 -64.01 -5.93 35.42
C VAL A 565 -64.57 -4.82 34.51
N GLU A 566 -65.86 -4.85 34.20
CA GLU A 566 -66.50 -3.93 33.26
C GLU A 566 -66.52 -2.49 33.78
N LYS A 567 -66.67 -2.32 35.10
CA LYS A 567 -66.64 -1.01 35.77
C LYS A 567 -65.23 -0.43 35.88
N ASP A 568 -64.23 -1.25 36.19
CA ASP A 568 -62.82 -0.85 36.21
C ASP A 568 -62.28 -0.57 34.80
N LEU A 569 -62.78 -1.27 33.78
CA LEU A 569 -62.42 -1.07 32.37
C LEU A 569 -62.89 0.29 31.85
N ARG A 570 -64.15 0.67 32.12
CA ARG A 570 -64.72 1.97 31.70
C ARG A 570 -64.02 3.17 32.34
N LEU A 571 -63.52 3.02 33.58
CA LEU A 571 -62.70 4.04 34.24
C LEU A 571 -61.28 4.14 33.64
N LYS A 572 -60.77 3.09 32.99
CA LYS A 572 -59.49 3.07 32.27
C LYS A 572 -59.61 3.25 30.74
N GLU A 573 -60.80 3.20 30.16
CA GLU A 573 -61.03 3.43 28.72
C GLU A 573 -60.69 4.86 28.28
N GLN A 574 -60.81 5.84 29.19
CA GLN A 574 -60.31 7.21 28.96
C GLN A 574 -58.77 7.30 28.82
N SER A 575 -58.02 6.24 29.19
CA SER A 575 -56.56 6.13 29.01
C SER A 575 -56.17 5.59 27.63
N ILE A 576 -57.09 5.06 26.83
CA ILE A 576 -56.80 4.50 25.49
C ILE A 576 -56.52 5.61 24.47
N GLU A 577 -57.23 6.73 24.56
CA GLU A 577 -56.97 7.91 23.72
C GLU A 577 -55.63 8.56 24.08
N ASN A 578 -55.27 8.56 25.37
CA ASN A 578 -53.93 8.93 25.84
C ASN A 578 -52.85 7.94 25.38
N ALA A 579 -53.11 6.63 25.43
CA ALA A 579 -52.21 5.60 24.92
C ALA A 579 -52.05 5.70 23.40
N LYS A 580 -53.12 6.04 22.66
CA LYS A 580 -53.07 6.31 21.23
C LYS A 580 -52.22 7.54 20.93
N LEU A 581 -52.42 8.64 21.65
CA LEU A 581 -51.63 9.86 21.53
C LEU A 581 -50.17 9.64 21.93
N GLU A 582 -49.91 8.82 22.94
CA GLU A 582 -48.55 8.46 23.38
C GLU A 582 -47.86 7.54 22.36
N LEU A 583 -48.60 6.59 21.78
CA LEU A 583 -48.14 5.72 20.69
C LEU A 583 -47.90 6.49 19.39
N GLU A 584 -48.81 7.38 19.01
CA GLU A 584 -48.62 8.32 17.89
C GLU A 584 -47.42 9.23 18.15
N ARG A 585 -47.18 9.65 19.40
CA ARG A 585 -45.96 10.37 19.80
C ARG A 585 -44.70 9.50 19.72
N GLU A 586 -44.77 8.22 20.07
CA GLU A 586 -43.64 7.29 19.99
C GLU A 586 -43.30 6.93 18.55
N GLU A 587 -44.29 6.68 17.69
CA GLU A 587 -44.11 6.52 16.25
C GLU A 587 -43.60 7.82 15.63
N ALA A 588 -44.17 8.97 15.98
CA ALA A 588 -43.63 10.27 15.57
C ALA A 588 -42.21 10.48 16.09
N ASN A 589 -41.85 9.98 17.28
CA ASN A 589 -40.49 10.06 17.82
C ASN A 589 -39.53 9.12 17.07
N ILE A 590 -39.91 7.88 16.79
CA ILE A 590 -39.09 6.93 16.02
C ILE A 590 -38.93 7.41 14.58
N ASN A 591 -39.99 7.92 13.95
CA ASN A 591 -39.92 8.58 12.65
C ASN A 591 -39.14 9.89 12.73
N ALA A 592 -39.20 10.66 13.83
CA ALA A 592 -38.36 11.85 14.04
C ALA A 592 -36.89 11.51 14.30
N ILE A 593 -36.59 10.32 14.83
CA ILE A 593 -35.23 9.82 15.02
C ILE A 593 -34.68 9.33 13.68
N LEU A 594 -35.45 8.50 12.96
CA LEU A 594 -34.96 7.77 11.79
C LEU A 594 -35.29 8.39 10.44
N GLY A 595 -36.40 9.13 10.31
CA GLY A 595 -36.83 9.77 9.06
C GLY A 595 -37.26 8.78 7.96
N GLY A 596 -37.78 9.33 6.85
CA GLY A 596 -37.88 8.60 5.57
C GLY A 596 -36.54 8.69 4.83
N MET A 597 -36.09 7.59 4.22
CA MET A 597 -34.78 7.52 3.55
C MET A 597 -34.83 7.91 2.06
N ASP A 598 -35.95 8.42 1.56
CA ASP A 598 -36.09 8.82 0.16
C ASP A 598 -35.21 10.04 -0.15
N GLY A 599 -34.19 9.84 -0.98
CA GLY A 599 -33.40 10.93 -1.57
C GLY A 599 -32.04 11.24 -0.93
N VAL A 600 -31.60 10.51 0.10
CA VAL A 600 -30.24 10.71 0.65
C VAL A 600 -29.22 10.03 -0.27
N GLY A 601 -28.62 10.82 -1.16
CA GLY A 601 -27.54 10.39 -2.03
C GLY A 601 -26.34 9.83 -1.24
N TYR A 602 -25.65 8.86 -1.82
CA TYR A 602 -24.39 8.34 -1.26
C TYR A 602 -23.39 9.49 -1.04
N VAL A 603 -22.94 9.65 0.19
CA VAL A 603 -21.89 10.60 0.57
C VAL A 603 -20.54 9.88 0.46
N GLY A 604 -19.87 10.08 -0.66
CA GLY A 604 -18.54 9.52 -0.92
C GLY A 604 -17.99 10.03 -2.26
N PRO A 605 -16.79 9.59 -2.65
CA PRO A 605 -16.21 9.99 -3.93
C PRO A 605 -17.12 9.56 -5.08
N ARG A 606 -17.11 10.34 -6.16
CA ARG A 606 -17.90 10.05 -7.36
C ARG A 606 -17.51 8.67 -7.89
N ALA A 607 -18.52 7.84 -8.18
CA ALA A 607 -18.33 6.53 -8.80
C ALA A 607 -17.46 6.67 -10.07
N PRO A 608 -16.53 5.72 -10.30
CA PRO A 608 -15.61 5.82 -11.42
C PRO A 608 -16.38 5.65 -12.73
N THR A 609 -16.17 6.55 -13.68
CA THR A 609 -16.74 6.40 -15.03
C THR A 609 -15.76 5.61 -15.89
N LEU A 610 -16.02 4.31 -16.03
CA LEU A 610 -15.11 3.39 -16.70
C LEU A 610 -15.49 3.20 -18.18
N PRO A 611 -14.51 3.08 -19.09
CA PRO A 611 -14.78 2.82 -20.49
C PRO A 611 -15.49 1.45 -20.66
N PRO A 612 -16.47 1.35 -21.56
CA PRO A 612 -17.18 0.10 -21.79
C PRO A 612 -16.21 -1.00 -22.26
N LEU A 613 -16.53 -2.24 -21.94
CA LEU A 613 -15.80 -3.39 -22.44
C LEU A 613 -16.25 -3.69 -23.87
N ASP A 614 -15.51 -3.19 -24.85
CA ASP A 614 -15.70 -3.57 -26.25
C ASP A 614 -14.99 -4.90 -26.52
N ARG A 615 -15.71 -5.85 -27.14
CA ARG A 615 -15.20 -7.19 -27.45
C ARG A 615 -15.05 -7.31 -28.96
N SER A 616 -13.85 -7.65 -29.40
CA SER A 616 -13.49 -7.78 -30.82
C SER A 616 -14.24 -8.91 -31.53
N MET A 617 -14.73 -9.91 -30.80
CA MET A 617 -15.54 -11.00 -31.32
C MET A 617 -16.76 -11.27 -30.43
N ASP A 618 -17.89 -11.55 -31.05
CA ASP A 618 -19.04 -12.11 -30.33
C ASP A 618 -18.70 -13.49 -29.74
N LEU A 619 -19.53 -13.92 -28.77
CA LEU A 619 -19.28 -15.14 -28.01
C LEU A 619 -19.22 -16.40 -28.90
N GLN A 620 -20.09 -16.48 -29.89
CA GLN A 620 -20.21 -17.63 -30.76
C GLN A 620 -19.03 -17.70 -31.74
N ALA A 621 -18.70 -16.57 -32.37
CA ALA A 621 -17.55 -16.43 -33.27
C ALA A 621 -16.25 -16.80 -32.53
N PHE A 622 -16.06 -16.26 -31.32
CA PHE A 622 -14.92 -16.59 -30.47
C PHE A 622 -14.87 -18.08 -30.14
N ALA A 623 -15.94 -18.65 -29.57
CA ALA A 623 -15.91 -20.03 -29.09
C ALA A 623 -15.68 -21.04 -30.22
N LEU A 624 -16.33 -20.85 -31.37
CA LEU A 624 -16.14 -21.73 -32.54
C LEU A 624 -14.75 -21.55 -33.16
N GLY A 625 -14.23 -20.32 -33.22
CA GLY A 625 -12.87 -20.02 -33.68
C GLY A 625 -11.81 -20.66 -32.78
N ALA A 626 -11.93 -20.48 -31.46
CA ALA A 626 -11.07 -21.06 -30.44
C ALA A 626 -11.02 -22.59 -30.50
N LEU A 627 -12.16 -23.27 -30.66
CA LEU A 627 -12.19 -24.72 -30.79
C LEU A 627 -11.49 -25.21 -32.06
N ARG A 628 -11.67 -24.51 -33.20
CA ARG A 628 -10.93 -24.82 -34.45
C ARG A 628 -9.43 -24.62 -34.28
N GLN A 629 -9.01 -23.53 -33.63
CA GLN A 629 -7.61 -23.25 -33.32
C GLN A 629 -6.98 -24.37 -32.47
N LEU A 630 -7.75 -24.95 -31.55
CA LEU A 630 -7.33 -26.09 -30.73
C LEU A 630 -7.39 -27.44 -31.46
N GLY A 631 -7.80 -27.46 -32.73
CA GLY A 631 -7.82 -28.63 -33.60
C GLY A 631 -9.15 -29.39 -33.63
N ALA A 632 -10.24 -28.82 -33.14
CA ALA A 632 -11.57 -29.43 -33.22
C ALA A 632 -12.19 -29.20 -34.60
N ILE A 633 -12.84 -30.24 -35.13
CA ILE A 633 -13.68 -30.13 -36.33
C ILE A 633 -15.08 -29.71 -35.88
N ILE A 634 -15.56 -28.58 -36.40
CA ILE A 634 -16.87 -28.03 -36.06
C ILE A 634 -17.85 -28.28 -37.20
N SER A 635 -18.98 -28.91 -36.89
CA SER A 635 -20.12 -29.05 -37.81
C SER A 635 -21.40 -28.58 -37.15
N GLN A 636 -22.36 -28.10 -37.95
CA GLN A 636 -23.68 -27.76 -37.43
C GLN A 636 -24.53 -29.03 -37.35
N TYR A 637 -24.95 -29.42 -36.15
CA TYR A 637 -25.77 -30.62 -35.95
C TYR A 637 -27.25 -30.31 -36.18
N ARG A 638 -27.75 -29.21 -35.58
CA ARG A 638 -29.10 -28.66 -35.74
C ARG A 638 -29.07 -27.14 -35.58
N THR A 639 -30.16 -26.44 -35.89
CA THR A 639 -30.27 -24.99 -35.62
C THR A 639 -29.97 -24.70 -34.15
N GLY A 640 -29.01 -23.81 -33.88
CA GLY A 640 -28.57 -23.46 -32.52
C GLY A 640 -27.59 -24.44 -31.83
N ILE A 641 -27.34 -25.63 -32.41
CA ILE A 641 -26.47 -26.67 -31.80
C ILE A 641 -25.33 -27.06 -32.76
N TYR A 642 -24.10 -26.95 -32.27
CA TYR A 642 -22.87 -27.32 -32.96
C TYR A 642 -22.29 -28.61 -32.39
N LEU A 643 -21.67 -29.43 -33.23
CA LEU A 643 -20.88 -30.58 -32.82
C LEU A 643 -19.40 -30.24 -32.99
N ALA A 644 -18.65 -30.31 -31.88
CA ALA A 644 -17.20 -30.19 -31.86
C ALA A 644 -16.57 -31.57 -31.66
N GLU A 645 -15.71 -31.97 -32.60
CA GLU A 645 -14.99 -33.24 -32.55
C GLU A 645 -13.49 -33.00 -32.36
N GLU A 646 -12.94 -33.42 -31.22
CA GLU A 646 -11.51 -33.28 -30.88
C GLU A 646 -10.96 -34.62 -30.39
N LYS A 647 -9.98 -35.19 -31.09
CA LYS A 647 -9.29 -36.45 -30.71
C LYS A 647 -10.24 -37.62 -30.36
N GLY A 648 -11.33 -37.75 -31.11
CA GLY A 648 -12.35 -38.81 -30.91
C GLY A 648 -13.37 -38.54 -29.80
N ARG A 649 -13.32 -37.37 -29.14
CA ARG A 649 -14.37 -36.91 -28.22
C ARG A 649 -15.34 -36.00 -28.97
N GLN A 650 -16.64 -36.25 -28.78
CA GLN A 650 -17.73 -35.44 -29.33
C GLN A 650 -18.34 -34.58 -28.22
N GLU A 651 -18.42 -33.27 -28.45
CA GLU A 651 -19.09 -32.32 -27.56
C GLU A 651 -20.17 -31.58 -28.34
N TYR A 652 -21.41 -31.60 -27.85
CA TYR A 652 -22.50 -30.82 -28.42
C TYR A 652 -22.57 -29.47 -27.72
N ILE A 653 -22.53 -28.39 -28.47
CA ILE A 653 -22.39 -27.02 -27.97
C ILE A 653 -23.62 -26.22 -28.36
N THR A 654 -24.17 -25.46 -27.40
CA THR A 654 -25.21 -24.46 -27.65
C THR A 654 -24.79 -23.12 -27.06
N PHE A 655 -25.24 -22.04 -27.70
CA PHE A 655 -25.17 -20.67 -27.17
C PHE A 655 -26.55 -20.19 -26.67
N GLU A 656 -27.60 -20.98 -26.93
CA GLU A 656 -28.97 -20.70 -26.51
C GLU A 656 -29.35 -21.56 -25.30
N GLU A 657 -29.85 -20.92 -24.24
CA GLU A 657 -30.22 -21.60 -22.99
C GLU A 657 -31.42 -22.54 -23.14
N GLY A 658 -32.33 -22.28 -24.10
CA GLY A 658 -33.55 -23.06 -24.31
C GLY A 658 -33.30 -24.45 -24.91
N ALA A 659 -32.19 -24.62 -25.64
CA ALA A 659 -31.81 -25.88 -26.27
C ALA A 659 -31.09 -26.87 -25.33
N SER A 660 -30.72 -26.42 -24.11
CA SER A 660 -29.85 -27.15 -23.16
C SER A 660 -30.60 -28.14 -22.24
N GLN A 661 -31.86 -28.51 -22.52
CA GLN A 661 -32.58 -29.49 -21.69
C GLN A 661 -32.03 -30.93 -21.80
N ASP A 662 -31.23 -31.21 -22.82
CA ASP A 662 -30.48 -32.47 -22.94
C ASP A 662 -29.13 -32.35 -22.22
N ARG A 663 -28.88 -33.24 -21.24
CA ARG A 663 -27.61 -33.31 -20.47
C ARG A 663 -26.37 -33.52 -21.34
N ARG A 664 -26.53 -33.90 -22.62
CA ARG A 664 -25.43 -34.08 -23.58
C ARG A 664 -24.98 -32.78 -24.25
N VAL A 665 -25.74 -31.70 -24.11
CA VAL A 665 -25.46 -30.40 -24.75
C VAL A 665 -24.90 -29.43 -23.71
N GLN A 666 -23.71 -28.91 -23.99
CA GLN A 666 -23.00 -27.98 -23.13
C GLN A 666 -23.31 -26.54 -23.54
N LEU A 667 -23.81 -25.75 -22.59
CA LEU A 667 -24.04 -24.32 -22.79
C LEU A 667 -22.74 -23.52 -22.69
N TYR A 668 -22.44 -22.74 -23.71
CA TYR A 668 -21.37 -21.74 -23.74
C TYR A 668 -22.01 -20.37 -23.59
N ALA A 669 -22.09 -19.89 -22.34
CA ALA A 669 -22.58 -18.56 -21.97
C ALA A 669 -21.49 -17.79 -21.19
N PRO A 670 -21.57 -16.45 -21.10
CA PRO A 670 -20.67 -15.67 -20.25
C PRO A 670 -20.61 -16.25 -18.83
N GLN A 671 -19.41 -16.39 -18.26
CA GLN A 671 -19.18 -17.02 -16.94
C GLN A 671 -19.55 -18.51 -16.80
N SER A 672 -19.99 -19.18 -17.87
CA SER A 672 -20.21 -20.63 -17.81
C SER A 672 -18.87 -21.38 -17.63
N PRO A 673 -18.83 -22.47 -16.84
CA PRO A 673 -17.62 -23.25 -16.64
C PRO A 673 -17.01 -23.79 -17.95
N ALA A 674 -17.85 -24.10 -18.95
CA ALA A 674 -17.39 -24.57 -20.26
C ALA A 674 -16.63 -23.48 -21.02
N LEU A 675 -17.20 -22.27 -21.11
CA LEU A 675 -16.54 -21.14 -21.74
C LEU A 675 -15.25 -20.77 -21.02
N GLN A 676 -15.25 -20.71 -19.69
CA GLN A 676 -14.06 -20.38 -18.88
C GLN A 676 -12.92 -21.40 -19.10
N ARG A 677 -13.25 -22.69 -19.24
CA ARG A 677 -12.26 -23.72 -19.61
C ARG A 677 -11.69 -23.49 -21.01
N LEU A 678 -12.52 -23.13 -21.98
CA LEU A 678 -12.09 -22.82 -23.34
C LEU A 678 -11.16 -21.59 -23.37
N ILE A 679 -11.57 -20.49 -22.74
CA ILE A 679 -10.78 -19.26 -22.60
C ILE A 679 -9.42 -19.57 -22.00
N LYS A 680 -9.37 -20.33 -20.89
CA LYS A 680 -8.11 -20.69 -20.24
C LYS A 680 -7.19 -21.51 -21.14
N ARG A 681 -7.73 -22.44 -21.95
CA ARG A 681 -6.95 -23.25 -22.92
C ARG A 681 -6.34 -22.36 -24.02
N VAL A 682 -7.09 -21.40 -24.54
CA VAL A 682 -6.62 -20.49 -25.60
C VAL A 682 -5.60 -19.48 -25.04
N THR A 683 -5.82 -18.98 -23.83
CA THR A 683 -5.04 -17.89 -23.24
C THR A 683 -3.84 -18.34 -22.42
N GLU A 684 -3.58 -19.66 -22.31
CA GLU A 684 -2.56 -20.27 -21.47
C GLU A 684 -1.17 -19.67 -21.72
N SER A 685 -0.70 -19.73 -22.97
CA SER A 685 0.54 -19.11 -23.44
C SER A 685 0.27 -17.81 -24.19
N GLY A 686 1.25 -16.91 -24.27
CA GLY A 686 1.11 -15.70 -25.08
C GLY A 686 1.25 -15.99 -26.57
N VAL A 687 0.73 -15.09 -27.41
CA VAL A 687 0.79 -15.22 -28.88
C VAL A 687 1.44 -13.97 -29.48
N HIS A 688 2.22 -14.15 -30.55
CA HIS A 688 2.79 -13.03 -31.29
C HIS A 688 2.70 -13.19 -32.81
N ASP A 689 2.49 -12.07 -33.51
CA ASP A 689 2.65 -11.89 -34.96
C ASP A 689 3.81 -10.91 -35.20
N VAL A 690 5.02 -11.35 -34.86
CA VAL A 690 6.24 -10.55 -35.05
C VAL A 690 6.93 -11.04 -36.30
N ARG A 691 7.03 -10.16 -37.29
CA ARG A 691 7.68 -10.43 -38.57
C ARG A 691 9.11 -9.92 -38.55
N ASP A 692 9.98 -10.63 -39.24
CA ASP A 692 11.33 -10.16 -39.49
C ASP A 692 11.31 -9.14 -40.64
N GLY A 693 11.72 -7.90 -40.35
CA GLY A 693 11.85 -6.84 -41.34
C GLY A 693 13.15 -6.91 -42.16
N ASP A 694 14.13 -7.70 -41.73
CA ASP A 694 15.39 -7.92 -42.44
C ASP A 694 15.62 -9.45 -42.60
N PRO A 695 15.10 -10.10 -43.66
CA PRO A 695 15.23 -11.55 -43.81
C PRO A 695 16.68 -12.02 -44.04
N ASP A 696 17.51 -11.22 -44.72
CA ASP A 696 18.93 -11.52 -45.00
C ASP A 696 19.84 -10.35 -44.58
N PRO A 697 19.94 -10.04 -43.28
CA PRO A 697 20.55 -8.80 -42.80
C PRO A 697 22.06 -8.75 -43.10
N GLY A 698 22.75 -9.89 -43.08
CA GLY A 698 24.17 -9.99 -43.40
C GLY A 698 24.47 -9.67 -44.88
N PRO A 699 23.96 -10.47 -45.84
CA PRO A 699 24.16 -10.23 -47.27
C PRO A 699 23.70 -8.86 -47.74
N ALA A 700 22.55 -8.37 -47.24
CA ALA A 700 22.06 -7.04 -47.58
C ALA A 700 22.99 -5.92 -47.09
N SER A 701 23.54 -6.05 -45.88
CA SER A 701 24.55 -5.12 -45.34
C SER A 701 25.84 -5.12 -46.14
N GLU A 702 26.37 -6.30 -46.46
CA GLU A 702 27.60 -6.43 -47.25
C GLU A 702 27.42 -5.84 -48.65
N LYS A 703 26.24 -6.05 -49.27
CA LYS A 703 25.91 -5.45 -50.56
C LYS A 703 25.94 -3.92 -50.50
N LEU A 704 25.32 -3.30 -49.48
CA LEU A 704 25.34 -1.83 -49.33
C LEU A 704 26.77 -1.27 -49.25
N VAL A 705 27.63 -1.96 -48.51
CA VAL A 705 29.03 -1.55 -48.33
C VAL A 705 29.86 -1.83 -49.59
N ARG A 706 29.55 -2.90 -50.33
CA ARG A 706 30.14 -3.19 -51.64
C ARG A 706 29.77 -2.12 -52.67
N ASP A 707 28.49 -1.76 -52.74
CA ASP A 707 28.00 -0.69 -53.62
C ASP A 707 28.67 0.65 -53.25
N TRP A 708 28.87 0.93 -51.95
CA TRP A 708 29.66 2.09 -51.50
C TRP A 708 31.12 2.02 -51.94
N ALA A 709 31.78 0.86 -51.83
CA ALA A 709 33.17 0.68 -52.23
C ALA A 709 33.33 0.84 -53.75
N ASP A 710 32.42 0.27 -54.53
CA ASP A 710 32.39 0.38 -55.99
C ASP A 710 32.21 1.83 -56.46
N ARG A 711 31.35 2.63 -55.78
CA ARG A 711 31.22 4.09 -56.04
C ARG A 711 32.53 4.85 -55.86
N LEU A 712 33.39 4.38 -54.95
CA LEU A 712 34.71 4.95 -54.71
C LEU A 712 35.80 4.31 -55.57
N GLY A 713 35.46 3.40 -56.48
CA GLY A 713 36.42 2.64 -57.29
C GLY A 713 37.34 1.73 -56.46
N ALA A 714 36.89 1.29 -55.28
CA ALA A 714 37.58 0.36 -54.39
C ALA A 714 36.96 -1.05 -54.51
N LYS A 715 37.77 -2.09 -54.24
CA LYS A 715 37.30 -3.48 -54.17
C LYS A 715 37.11 -3.88 -52.71
N LEU A 716 35.91 -4.35 -52.35
CA LEU A 716 35.65 -4.91 -51.03
C LEU A 716 36.35 -6.28 -50.87
N GLU A 717 37.19 -6.42 -49.84
CA GLU A 717 37.93 -7.66 -49.52
C GLU A 717 37.23 -8.49 -48.43
N GLY A 718 36.38 -7.85 -47.62
CA GLY A 718 35.47 -8.54 -46.69
C GLY A 718 34.94 -7.61 -45.61
N SER A 719 33.83 -8.01 -44.98
CA SER A 719 33.21 -7.28 -43.88
C SER A 719 33.00 -8.17 -42.66
N ARG A 720 33.09 -7.58 -41.47
CA ARG A 720 32.82 -8.23 -40.18
C ARG A 720 31.80 -7.42 -39.42
N VAL A 721 30.75 -8.07 -38.91
CA VAL A 721 29.77 -7.44 -38.03
C VAL A 721 30.36 -7.26 -36.64
N ASN A 722 30.24 -6.05 -36.08
CA ASN A 722 30.71 -5.71 -34.73
C ASN A 722 29.55 -5.78 -33.73
N THR A 723 28.51 -4.98 -33.95
CA THR A 723 27.33 -4.90 -33.08
C THR A 723 26.05 -4.91 -33.91
N VAL A 724 25.00 -5.47 -33.34
CA VAL A 724 23.65 -5.49 -33.92
C VAL A 724 22.69 -4.92 -32.90
N THR A 725 21.92 -3.93 -33.31
CA THR A 725 20.90 -3.27 -32.48
C THR A 725 19.55 -3.57 -33.08
N ARG A 726 18.67 -4.24 -32.32
CA ARG A 726 17.29 -4.54 -32.76
C ARG A 726 16.36 -3.41 -32.33
N SER A 727 15.41 -3.07 -33.17
CA SER A 727 14.30 -2.17 -32.84
C SER A 727 12.97 -2.83 -33.18
N PHE A 728 11.97 -2.62 -32.35
CA PHE A 728 10.61 -3.11 -32.58
C PHE A 728 9.68 -1.96 -32.95
N GLY A 729 8.86 -2.16 -33.97
CA GLY A 729 7.77 -1.26 -34.31
C GLY A 729 6.47 -2.02 -34.52
N GLY A 730 5.40 -1.58 -33.87
CA GLY A 730 4.09 -2.23 -33.91
C GLY A 730 3.29 -1.99 -32.64
N GLU A 731 2.57 -3.02 -32.19
CA GLU A 731 1.69 -2.98 -31.04
C GLU A 731 2.11 -4.02 -30.00
N ALA A 732 2.08 -3.63 -28.73
CA ALA A 732 2.21 -4.51 -27.58
C ALA A 732 0.90 -4.59 -26.80
N LEU A 733 0.44 -5.81 -26.53
CA LEU A 733 -0.81 -6.06 -25.83
C LEU A 733 -0.53 -6.36 -24.36
N LEU A 734 -0.95 -5.45 -23.49
CA LEU A 734 -0.70 -5.50 -22.06
C LEU A 734 -2.01 -5.78 -21.31
N ARG A 735 -2.05 -6.86 -20.52
CA ARG A 735 -3.13 -7.08 -19.55
C ARG A 735 -2.76 -6.37 -18.25
N VAL A 736 -3.54 -5.36 -17.89
CA VAL A 736 -3.36 -4.58 -16.67
C VAL A 736 -4.49 -4.92 -15.70
N ARG A 737 -4.12 -5.38 -14.51
CA ARG A 737 -5.04 -5.67 -13.42
C ARG A 737 -4.78 -4.71 -12.26
N ALA A 738 -5.76 -3.87 -11.95
CA ALA A 738 -5.79 -3.07 -10.73
C ALA A 738 -6.56 -3.82 -9.65
N THR A 739 -5.99 -4.02 -8.47
CA THR A 739 -6.64 -4.76 -7.36
C THR A 739 -6.56 -3.98 -6.06
N THR A 740 -7.67 -3.94 -5.32
CA THR A 740 -7.75 -3.50 -3.92
C THR A 740 -8.18 -4.69 -3.05
N ALA A 741 -8.26 -4.52 -1.73
CA ALA A 741 -8.75 -5.59 -0.85
C ALA A 741 -10.23 -5.93 -1.11
N HIS A 742 -11.00 -5.03 -1.72
CA HIS A 742 -12.45 -5.16 -1.88
C HIS A 742 -12.92 -5.26 -3.33
N ASP A 743 -12.10 -4.87 -4.31
CA ASP A 743 -12.44 -4.93 -5.72
C ASP A 743 -11.21 -5.17 -6.62
N SER A 744 -11.44 -5.39 -7.91
CA SER A 744 -10.41 -5.39 -8.94
C SER A 744 -11.00 -4.97 -10.28
N TYR A 745 -10.15 -4.51 -11.18
CA TYR A 745 -10.52 -4.13 -12.53
C TYR A 745 -9.42 -4.57 -13.48
N GLU A 746 -9.79 -5.19 -14.60
CA GLU A 746 -8.83 -5.56 -15.63
C GLU A 746 -9.13 -4.85 -16.95
N ARG A 747 -8.06 -4.37 -17.58
CA ARG A 747 -8.06 -3.82 -18.93
C ARG A 747 -7.04 -4.55 -19.78
N LEU A 748 -7.40 -4.70 -21.06
CA LEU A 748 -6.46 -5.06 -22.10
C LEU A 748 -6.06 -3.76 -22.81
N VAL A 749 -4.83 -3.32 -22.55
CA VAL A 749 -4.26 -2.05 -23.05
C VAL A 749 -3.43 -2.39 -24.29
N THR A 750 -3.73 -1.74 -25.41
CA THR A 750 -2.91 -1.81 -26.63
C THR A 750 -1.93 -0.65 -26.60
N CYS A 751 -0.65 -0.95 -26.53
CA CYS A 751 0.43 0.05 -26.48
C CYS A 751 1.07 0.17 -27.87
N ASP A 752 1.03 1.37 -28.44
CA ASP A 752 1.73 1.67 -29.68
C ASP A 752 3.25 1.77 -29.41
N CYS A 753 4.01 0.86 -30.02
CA CYS A 753 5.46 0.80 -29.89
C CYS A 753 6.11 1.51 -31.09
N ALA A 754 6.44 2.79 -30.91
CA ALA A 754 7.24 3.53 -31.89
C ALA A 754 8.68 3.01 -31.95
N ARG A 755 9.24 2.88 -33.15
CA ARG A 755 10.58 2.28 -33.35
C ARG A 755 11.71 3.05 -32.65
N SER A 756 11.60 4.39 -32.57
CA SER A 756 12.58 5.23 -31.88
C SER A 756 12.65 4.99 -30.38
N ASP A 757 11.60 4.38 -29.83
CA ASP A 757 11.36 4.26 -28.41
C ASP A 757 11.60 2.85 -27.88
N HIS A 758 11.58 1.85 -28.76
CA HIS A 758 11.79 0.45 -28.44
C HIS A 758 13.02 -0.08 -29.19
N ILE A 759 14.20 0.20 -28.61
CA ILE A 759 15.52 -0.16 -29.13
C ILE A 759 16.25 -1.05 -28.10
N ALA A 760 16.81 -2.16 -28.56
CA ALA A 760 17.57 -3.09 -27.73
C ALA A 760 18.95 -2.51 -27.37
N VAL A 761 19.50 -2.93 -26.23
CA VAL A 761 20.89 -2.63 -25.90
C VAL A 761 21.81 -3.34 -26.93
N PRO A 762 22.79 -2.65 -27.54
CA PRO A 762 23.71 -3.26 -28.50
C PRO A 762 24.49 -4.42 -27.87
N ALA A 763 24.48 -5.59 -28.50
CA ALA A 763 25.29 -6.73 -28.08
C ALA A 763 26.60 -6.79 -28.87
N GLU A 764 27.73 -7.07 -28.20
CA GLU A 764 29.02 -7.35 -28.85
C GLU A 764 28.98 -8.72 -29.55
N ALA A 765 29.39 -8.79 -30.82
CA ALA A 765 29.19 -9.92 -31.72
C ALA A 765 27.68 -10.23 -31.95
N GLY A 766 27.00 -9.26 -32.57
CA GLY A 766 25.54 -9.23 -32.63
C GLY A 766 24.88 -10.38 -33.39
N ASP A 767 23.73 -10.82 -32.85
CA ASP A 767 22.89 -11.90 -33.34
C ASP A 767 22.02 -11.46 -34.53
N LEU A 768 22.37 -11.95 -35.72
CA LEU A 768 21.65 -11.73 -36.97
C LEU A 768 20.45 -12.66 -37.16
N SER A 769 20.20 -13.61 -36.25
CA SER A 769 19.10 -14.57 -36.39
C SER A 769 17.74 -13.89 -36.45
N ALA A 770 16.80 -14.54 -37.13
CA ALA A 770 15.40 -14.13 -37.14
C ALA A 770 14.81 -14.19 -35.72
N PRO A 771 13.75 -13.41 -35.41
CA PRO A 771 13.02 -13.55 -34.17
C PRO A 771 12.64 -15.03 -33.94
N GLU A 772 12.86 -15.52 -32.73
CA GLU A 772 12.58 -16.92 -32.37
C GLU A 772 11.07 -17.24 -32.55
N HIS A 773 10.75 -18.52 -32.69
CA HIS A 773 9.34 -18.98 -32.65
C HIS A 773 8.74 -18.84 -31.24
N LEU A 774 9.58 -18.90 -30.21
CA LEU A 774 9.20 -18.73 -28.81
C LEU A 774 10.00 -17.56 -28.23
N ILE A 775 9.32 -16.45 -27.93
CA ILE A 775 9.95 -15.28 -27.32
C ILE A 775 9.80 -15.40 -25.80
N GLN A 776 10.91 -15.69 -25.11
CA GLN A 776 10.96 -15.69 -23.64
C GLN A 776 11.40 -14.33 -23.08
N ASP A 777 12.30 -13.64 -23.79
CA ASP A 777 12.82 -12.33 -23.40
C ASP A 777 12.53 -11.31 -24.49
N VAL A 778 11.49 -10.51 -24.26
CA VAL A 778 11.04 -9.47 -25.19
C VAL A 778 12.02 -8.30 -25.32
N LYS A 779 12.93 -8.11 -24.36
CA LYS A 779 13.96 -7.05 -24.43
C LYS A 779 14.93 -7.29 -25.59
N LYS A 780 15.16 -8.56 -25.96
CA LYS A 780 15.96 -8.93 -27.13
C LYS A 780 15.37 -8.46 -28.46
N LEU A 781 14.09 -8.12 -28.50
CA LEU A 781 13.43 -7.55 -29.68
C LEU A 781 13.51 -6.01 -29.73
N GLY A 782 13.97 -5.38 -28.64
CA GLY A 782 14.00 -3.94 -28.47
C GLY A 782 12.86 -3.38 -27.61
N ILE A 783 11.96 -4.23 -27.08
CA ILE A 783 10.86 -3.75 -26.26
C ILE A 783 11.38 -3.12 -24.96
N ASP A 784 11.21 -1.80 -24.84
CA ASP A 784 11.33 -1.05 -23.60
C ASP A 784 10.14 -1.34 -22.65
N ILE A 785 10.42 -2.01 -21.53
CA ILE A 785 9.44 -2.38 -20.52
C ILE A 785 8.95 -1.17 -19.73
N GLU A 786 9.80 -0.18 -19.46
CA GLU A 786 9.44 0.97 -18.63
C GLU A 786 8.37 1.81 -19.34
N ARG A 787 8.50 1.96 -20.66
CA ARG A 787 7.48 2.63 -21.49
C ARG A 787 6.16 1.87 -21.54
N LEU A 788 6.20 0.54 -21.64
CA LEU A 788 4.96 -0.27 -21.60
C LEU A 788 4.27 -0.17 -20.24
N GLN A 789 5.05 -0.16 -19.16
CA GLN A 789 4.52 0.02 -17.81
C GLN A 789 3.87 1.41 -17.67
N ALA A 790 4.54 2.47 -18.11
CA ALA A 790 3.98 3.81 -18.11
C ALA A 790 2.67 3.91 -18.91
N ALA A 791 2.59 3.28 -20.08
CA ALA A 791 1.36 3.22 -20.87
C ALA A 791 0.23 2.47 -20.14
N GLY A 792 0.54 1.38 -19.43
CA GLY A 792 -0.43 0.66 -18.61
C GLY A 792 -0.93 1.45 -17.40
N GLU A 793 -0.05 2.24 -16.76
CA GLU A 793 -0.39 3.10 -15.61
C GLU A 793 -1.25 4.30 -16.05
N GLN A 794 -1.06 4.77 -17.29
CA GLN A 794 -1.78 5.92 -17.87
C GLN A 794 -3.08 5.54 -18.59
N ASP A 795 -3.46 4.26 -18.67
CA ASP A 795 -4.75 3.86 -19.23
C ASP A 795 -5.89 4.55 -18.49
N ALA A 796 -6.80 5.18 -19.24
CA ALA A 796 -7.86 6.02 -18.67
C ALA A 796 -8.77 5.24 -17.69
N GLY A 797 -9.04 3.96 -17.97
CA GLY A 797 -9.84 3.12 -17.09
C GLY A 797 -9.11 2.74 -15.81
N ILE A 798 -7.83 2.36 -15.92
CA ILE A 798 -6.99 2.01 -14.76
C ILE A 798 -6.74 3.22 -13.88
N ALA A 799 -6.46 4.38 -14.47
CA ALA A 799 -6.27 5.64 -13.75
C ALA A 799 -7.55 6.08 -13.01
N GLU A 800 -8.72 6.00 -13.65
CA GLU A 800 -10.00 6.38 -13.04
C GLU A 800 -10.42 5.42 -11.91
N PHE A 801 -10.22 4.11 -12.08
CA PHE A 801 -10.42 3.13 -11.00
C PHE A 801 -9.50 3.42 -9.82
N SER A 802 -8.22 3.71 -10.09
CA SER A 802 -7.22 3.99 -9.06
C SER A 802 -7.54 5.28 -8.31
N ARG A 803 -7.94 6.34 -9.02
CA ARG A 803 -8.41 7.61 -8.45
C ARG A 803 -9.55 7.38 -7.46
N PHE A 804 -10.60 6.67 -7.88
CA PHE A 804 -11.77 6.41 -7.04
C PHE A 804 -11.40 5.72 -5.72
N TYR A 805 -10.58 4.67 -5.78
CA TYR A 805 -10.21 3.92 -4.58
C TYR A 805 -9.22 4.67 -3.68
N LEU A 806 -8.34 5.49 -4.23
CA LEU A 806 -7.43 6.34 -3.44
C LEU A 806 -8.20 7.46 -2.73
N GLU A 807 -9.13 8.13 -3.41
CA GLU A 807 -10.02 9.12 -2.79
C GLU A 807 -10.88 8.50 -1.69
N ARG A 808 -11.42 7.30 -1.95
CA ARG A 808 -12.20 6.55 -0.96
C ARG A 808 -11.33 6.15 0.23
N GLY A 809 -10.12 5.66 -0.02
CA GLY A 809 -9.15 5.31 1.01
C GLY A 809 -8.84 6.49 1.94
N ALA A 810 -8.67 7.70 1.40
CA ALA A 810 -8.44 8.90 2.22
C ALA A 810 -9.62 9.19 3.17
N VAL A 811 -10.87 8.98 2.73
CA VAL A 811 -12.06 9.14 3.57
C VAL A 811 -12.13 8.07 4.67
N GLU A 812 -11.88 6.81 4.32
CA GLU A 812 -11.94 5.68 5.27
C GLU A 812 -10.80 5.77 6.31
N VAL A 813 -9.57 6.12 5.89
CA VAL A 813 -8.42 6.31 6.80
C VAL A 813 -8.67 7.45 7.78
N LYS A 814 -9.30 8.55 7.34
CA LYS A 814 -9.69 9.65 8.24
C LYS A 814 -10.70 9.20 9.30
N ALA A 815 -11.60 8.27 8.97
CA ALA A 815 -12.59 7.74 9.90
C ALA A 815 -12.04 6.70 10.89
N ALA A 816 -10.81 6.21 10.70
CA ALA A 816 -10.12 5.28 11.60
C ALA A 816 -9.63 5.91 12.92
N GLY A 817 -9.63 7.24 13.02
CA GLY A 817 -9.19 7.97 14.21
C GLY A 817 -7.67 7.92 14.44
N ALA A 818 -7.25 7.71 15.68
CA ALA A 818 -5.83 7.77 16.08
C ALA A 818 -5.09 6.42 16.07
N ASP A 819 -5.77 5.32 15.75
CA ASP A 819 -5.17 3.96 15.75
C ASP A 819 -4.33 3.72 14.48
N GLU A 820 -3.01 3.83 14.62
CA GLU A 820 -2.06 3.69 13.52
C GLU A 820 -2.14 2.33 12.82
N ARG A 821 -2.44 1.24 13.56
CA ARG A 821 -2.56 -0.09 12.98
C ARG A 821 -3.80 -0.18 12.09
N LYS A 822 -4.93 0.41 12.52
CA LYS A 822 -6.17 0.44 11.72
C LYS A 822 -6.02 1.31 10.48
N ARG A 823 -5.36 2.46 10.62
CA ARG A 823 -5.06 3.39 9.52
C ARG A 823 -4.21 2.72 8.45
N LYS A 824 -3.05 2.16 8.83
CA LYS A 824 -2.17 1.46 7.89
C LYS A 824 -2.88 0.32 7.15
N LYS A 825 -3.70 -0.46 7.87
CA LYS A 825 -4.49 -1.52 7.24
C LYS A 825 -5.50 -0.97 6.21
N LEU A 826 -6.16 0.15 6.49
CA LEU A 826 -7.07 0.79 5.54
C LEU A 826 -6.32 1.39 4.34
N GLU A 827 -5.15 1.99 4.56
CA GLU A 827 -4.28 2.43 3.48
C GLU A 827 -3.94 1.24 2.57
N ASP A 828 -3.51 0.11 3.14
CA ASP A 828 -3.21 -1.12 2.39
C ASP A 828 -4.45 -1.70 1.67
N ASP A 829 -5.62 -1.67 2.31
CA ASP A 829 -6.87 -2.23 1.79
C ASP A 829 -7.40 -1.45 0.56
N PHE A 830 -7.19 -0.14 0.54
CA PHE A 830 -7.70 0.76 -0.51
C PHE A 830 -6.65 1.16 -1.56
N THR A 831 -5.35 1.01 -1.28
CA THR A 831 -4.29 1.31 -2.26
C THR A 831 -4.31 0.32 -3.43
N PRO A 832 -4.55 0.78 -4.67
CA PRO A 832 -4.56 -0.10 -5.83
C PRO A 832 -3.18 -0.70 -6.11
N ARG A 833 -3.14 -2.01 -6.31
CA ARG A 833 -1.96 -2.75 -6.78
C ARG A 833 -2.12 -3.07 -8.26
N LEU A 834 -1.14 -2.71 -9.07
CA LEU A 834 -1.18 -2.87 -10.51
C LEU A 834 -0.30 -4.07 -10.91
N ASP A 835 -0.92 -5.15 -11.38
CA ASP A 835 -0.23 -6.27 -12.01
C ASP A 835 -0.34 -6.13 -13.53
N MET A 836 0.80 -5.97 -14.21
CA MET A 836 0.89 -5.75 -15.64
C MET A 836 1.58 -6.93 -16.29
N THR A 837 0.92 -7.54 -17.28
CA THR A 837 1.47 -8.69 -18.00
C THR A 837 1.46 -8.43 -19.50
N LEU A 838 2.63 -8.45 -20.14
CA LEU A 838 2.72 -8.48 -21.60
C LEU A 838 2.25 -9.85 -22.09
N VAL A 839 1.15 -9.86 -22.83
CA VAL A 839 0.44 -11.08 -23.25
C VAL A 839 0.51 -11.32 -24.76
N GLY A 840 0.79 -10.29 -25.56
CA GLY A 840 1.02 -10.47 -27.00
C GLY A 840 1.77 -9.32 -27.66
N LEU A 841 2.29 -9.57 -28.85
CA LEU A 841 3.01 -8.60 -29.69
C LEU A 841 2.60 -8.77 -31.16
N ARG A 842 2.39 -7.66 -31.87
CA ARG A 842 2.14 -7.65 -33.32
C ARG A 842 2.99 -6.56 -33.96
N GLY A 843 3.82 -6.89 -34.94
CA GLY A 843 4.68 -5.88 -35.55
C GLY A 843 5.89 -6.42 -36.31
N THR A 844 6.87 -5.55 -36.48
CA THR A 844 8.10 -5.82 -37.24
C THR A 844 9.33 -5.54 -36.39
N VAL A 845 10.32 -6.44 -36.46
CA VAL A 845 11.66 -6.23 -35.89
C VAL A 845 12.61 -5.84 -37.00
N GLN A 846 13.41 -4.80 -36.76
CA GLN A 846 14.45 -4.34 -37.68
C GLN A 846 15.80 -4.24 -36.96
N ARG A 847 16.90 -4.26 -37.73
CA ARG A 847 18.27 -4.24 -37.22
C ARG A 847 19.06 -3.06 -37.78
N ASP A 848 19.73 -2.34 -36.88
CA ASP A 848 20.84 -1.46 -37.23
C ASP A 848 22.15 -2.21 -36.95
N ILE A 849 23.01 -2.32 -37.96
CA ILE A 849 24.19 -3.18 -37.95
C ILE A 849 25.42 -2.31 -38.06
N ALA A 850 26.25 -2.32 -37.02
CA ALA A 850 27.58 -1.75 -37.10
C ALA A 850 28.53 -2.83 -37.64
N LEU A 851 29.15 -2.58 -38.79
CA LEU A 851 30.09 -3.51 -39.42
C LEU A 851 31.38 -2.78 -39.77
N ARG A 852 32.48 -3.54 -39.73
CA ARG A 852 33.80 -3.09 -40.14
C ARG A 852 34.17 -3.75 -41.47
N ALA A 853 34.46 -2.95 -42.48
CA ALA A 853 34.75 -3.43 -43.83
C ALA A 853 36.17 -3.13 -44.25
N ARG A 854 36.82 -4.13 -44.85
CA ARG A 854 38.16 -4.07 -45.43
C ARG A 854 38.06 -3.98 -46.94
N TYR A 855 38.76 -3.03 -47.54
CA TYR A 855 38.72 -2.78 -48.98
C TYR A 855 40.09 -2.31 -49.49
N SER A 856 40.32 -2.50 -50.78
CA SER A 856 41.57 -2.16 -51.48
C SER A 856 41.30 -1.20 -52.64
N PHE A 857 42.25 -0.31 -52.94
CA PHE A 857 42.18 0.57 -54.12
C PHE A 857 43.02 0.00 -55.27
N PRO A 858 42.70 0.30 -56.54
CA PRO A 858 43.48 -0.14 -57.70
C PRO A 858 44.95 0.29 -57.65
N SER A 859 45.26 1.41 -56.99
CA SER A 859 46.64 1.89 -56.78
C SER A 859 47.43 1.08 -55.74
N GLY A 860 46.80 0.14 -55.05
CA GLY A 860 47.36 -0.65 -53.95
C GLY A 860 46.83 -0.26 -52.56
N GLY A 861 47.27 -1.00 -51.53
CA GLY A 861 46.94 -0.75 -50.12
C GLY A 861 45.63 -1.38 -49.64
N LEU A 862 45.64 -1.90 -48.41
CA LEU A 862 44.47 -2.46 -47.73
C LEU A 862 44.03 -1.52 -46.60
N TYR A 863 42.77 -1.13 -46.61
CA TYR A 863 42.18 -0.16 -45.68
C TYR A 863 40.97 -0.75 -44.96
N GLU A 864 40.60 -0.16 -43.82
CA GLU A 864 39.47 -0.60 -43.01
C GLU A 864 38.64 0.60 -42.55
N SER A 865 37.31 0.49 -42.54
CA SER A 865 36.40 1.52 -42.05
C SER A 865 35.16 0.92 -41.40
N GLU A 866 34.56 1.67 -40.48
CA GLU A 866 33.33 1.27 -39.78
C GLU A 866 32.11 1.93 -40.42
N PHE A 867 31.03 1.16 -40.52
CA PHE A 867 29.76 1.54 -41.12
C PHE A 867 28.65 1.21 -40.15
N LEU A 868 27.64 2.08 -40.07
CA LEU A 868 26.35 1.75 -39.48
C LEU A 868 25.34 1.63 -40.62
N VAL A 869 24.73 0.48 -40.79
CA VAL A 869 23.80 0.20 -41.89
C VAL A 869 22.43 -0.25 -41.38
N ARG A 870 21.39 0.09 -42.14
CA ARG A 870 20.02 -0.40 -41.93
C ARG A 870 19.58 -1.18 -43.17
N PRO A 871 19.61 -2.52 -43.13
CA PRO A 871 19.32 -3.36 -44.29
C PRO A 871 17.91 -3.14 -44.85
N SER A 872 16.89 -3.13 -44.00
CA SER A 872 15.48 -2.91 -44.38
C SER A 872 15.22 -1.59 -45.09
N ALA A 873 16.02 -0.56 -44.84
CA ALA A 873 15.92 0.72 -45.53
C ALA A 873 16.82 0.80 -46.77
N GLY A 874 17.72 -0.16 -46.97
CA GLY A 874 18.74 -0.11 -48.02
C GLY A 874 19.70 1.07 -47.87
N GLN A 875 20.00 1.48 -46.62
CA GLN A 875 20.74 2.72 -46.34
C GLN A 875 21.95 2.48 -45.44
N ILE A 876 23.02 3.24 -45.70
CA ILE A 876 24.13 3.42 -44.78
C ILE A 876 23.81 4.66 -43.94
N LEU A 877 23.58 4.47 -42.64
CA LEU A 877 23.23 5.54 -41.69
C LEU A 877 24.44 6.42 -41.37
N ASN A 878 25.66 5.87 -41.44
CA ASN A 878 26.90 6.61 -41.20
C ASN A 878 27.96 6.23 -42.24
N GLU A 879 28.16 7.10 -43.24
CA GLU A 879 29.20 6.95 -44.27
C GLU A 879 30.52 7.62 -43.84
N PRO A 880 31.69 6.98 -44.02
CA PRO A 880 32.98 7.61 -43.73
C PRO A 880 33.20 8.87 -44.60
N PRO A 881 33.64 10.00 -44.03
CA PRO A 881 33.91 11.21 -44.81
C PRO A 881 35.03 10.94 -45.81
N THR A 882 34.85 11.39 -47.05
CA THR A 882 35.78 11.15 -48.16
C THR A 882 36.49 12.42 -48.63
N ALA A 883 37.70 12.26 -49.16
CA ALA A 883 38.46 13.31 -49.82
C ALA A 883 39.25 12.74 -51.01
N ARG A 884 39.66 13.61 -51.93
CA ARG A 884 40.38 13.21 -53.15
C ARG A 884 41.89 13.21 -52.91
N CYS A 885 42.54 12.10 -53.23
CA CYS A 885 44.00 11.99 -53.28
C CYS A 885 44.56 12.88 -54.39
N ALA A 886 45.45 13.80 -54.03
CA ALA A 886 46.05 14.75 -54.96
C ALA A 886 46.93 14.10 -56.04
N LYS A 887 47.46 12.89 -55.78
CA LYS A 887 48.35 12.18 -56.72
C LYS A 887 47.63 11.15 -57.60
N SER A 888 46.87 10.24 -57.01
CA SER A 888 46.18 9.21 -57.79
C SER A 888 44.83 9.69 -58.36
N GLY A 889 44.30 10.83 -57.90
CA GLY A 889 42.96 11.29 -58.25
C GLY A 889 41.83 10.49 -57.60
N GLN A 890 42.15 9.41 -56.88
CA GLN A 890 41.19 8.52 -56.21
C GLN A 890 40.47 9.23 -55.07
N VAL A 891 39.15 9.08 -54.99
CA VAL A 891 38.37 9.50 -53.80
C VAL A 891 38.42 8.36 -52.78
N ALA A 892 38.86 8.66 -51.57
CA ALA A 892 39.00 7.69 -50.49
C ALA A 892 38.56 8.30 -49.15
N PRO A 893 38.21 7.50 -48.13
CA PRO A 893 37.97 8.03 -46.80
C PRO A 893 39.16 8.82 -46.28
N THR A 894 38.90 9.90 -45.56
CA THR A 894 39.96 10.78 -45.02
C THR A 894 40.94 10.01 -44.15
N ALA A 895 40.47 8.97 -43.44
CA ALA A 895 41.31 8.07 -42.65
C ALA A 895 42.34 7.27 -43.50
N CYS A 896 42.11 7.10 -44.80
CA CYS A 896 43.01 6.42 -45.73
C CYS A 896 44.08 7.35 -46.32
N LEU A 897 43.89 8.67 -46.18
CA LEU A 897 44.79 9.71 -46.64
C LEU A 897 45.74 10.15 -45.53
N ASP A 898 46.92 10.60 -45.92
CA ASP A 898 47.92 11.21 -45.08
C ASP A 898 48.66 12.29 -45.87
N GLN A 899 49.29 13.22 -45.18
CA GLN A 899 49.90 14.37 -45.84
C GLN A 899 51.30 14.02 -46.35
N CYS A 900 51.57 14.28 -47.63
CA CYS A 900 52.94 14.29 -48.13
C CYS A 900 53.67 15.49 -47.54
N GLU A 901 54.61 15.25 -46.63
CA GLU A 901 55.26 16.33 -45.89
C GLU A 901 56.18 17.23 -46.73
N SER A 902 56.59 16.78 -47.92
CA SER A 902 57.42 17.57 -48.85
C SER A 902 56.60 18.47 -49.78
N SER A 903 55.37 18.10 -50.11
CA SER A 903 54.51 18.86 -51.03
C SER A 903 53.25 19.44 -50.39
N GLY A 904 52.97 19.08 -49.13
CA GLY A 904 51.74 19.44 -48.42
C GLY A 904 50.48 18.73 -48.94
N ALA A 905 50.57 17.94 -50.00
CA ALA A 905 49.43 17.33 -50.68
C ALA A 905 48.88 16.12 -49.92
N GLN A 906 47.55 16.01 -49.81
CA GLN A 906 46.86 14.85 -49.23
C GLN A 906 46.90 13.67 -50.21
N VAL A 907 47.51 12.56 -49.81
CA VAL A 907 47.68 11.38 -50.67
C VAL A 907 47.38 10.08 -49.91
N LEU A 908 47.11 8.99 -50.64
CA LEU A 908 46.87 7.69 -50.02
C LEU A 908 48.10 7.24 -49.22
N LYS A 909 47.89 6.79 -47.98
CA LYS A 909 48.96 6.36 -47.05
C LYS A 909 49.99 5.42 -47.65
N HIS A 910 49.59 4.48 -48.52
CA HIS A 910 50.49 3.51 -49.13
C HIS A 910 51.38 4.07 -50.24
N LEU A 911 51.07 5.25 -50.80
CA LEU A 911 51.89 5.91 -51.82
C LEU A 911 53.04 6.72 -51.21
N LEU A 912 53.01 6.92 -49.89
CA LEU A 912 54.06 7.59 -49.16
C LEU A 912 55.15 6.60 -48.77
N VAL A 913 56.39 6.97 -49.05
CA VAL A 913 57.59 6.25 -48.63
C VAL A 913 58.20 7.03 -47.46
N GLY A 914 58.61 6.31 -46.42
CA GLY A 914 59.31 6.92 -45.28
C GLY A 914 60.77 7.21 -45.60
N SER A 915 61.26 8.38 -45.21
CA SER A 915 62.69 8.65 -45.15
C SER A 915 63.33 7.78 -44.07
N GLU A 916 64.38 7.05 -44.42
CA GLU A 916 65.18 6.25 -43.47
C GLU A 916 66.09 7.15 -42.60
N VAL A 917 66.10 8.46 -42.86
CA VAL A 917 66.91 9.46 -42.16
C VAL A 917 66.09 10.31 -41.18
N SER A 918 64.80 10.52 -41.43
CA SER A 918 63.93 11.36 -40.58
C SER A 918 62.61 10.71 -40.16
N GLY A 919 62.19 9.62 -40.79
CA GLY A 919 60.87 9.03 -40.59
C GLY A 919 59.72 9.79 -41.28
N ARG A 920 60.00 10.97 -41.86
CA ARG A 920 59.03 11.77 -42.62
C ARG A 920 58.55 10.99 -43.84
N LYS A 921 57.25 11.11 -44.14
CA LYS A 921 56.59 10.39 -45.23
C LYS A 921 56.35 11.32 -46.41
N ALA A 922 56.89 10.98 -47.57
CA ALA A 922 56.67 11.73 -48.80
C ALA A 922 56.51 10.80 -50.01
N LEU A 923 56.13 11.35 -51.15
CA LEU A 923 56.08 10.60 -52.40
C LEU A 923 57.50 10.18 -52.84
N ALA A 924 57.64 9.00 -53.42
CA ALA A 924 58.94 8.42 -53.79
C ALA A 924 59.81 9.32 -54.69
N GLU A 925 59.22 10.17 -55.51
CA GLU A 925 59.93 11.13 -56.38
C GLU A 925 60.66 12.25 -55.63
N PHE A 926 60.29 12.50 -54.37
CA PHE A 926 60.97 13.44 -53.49
C PHE A 926 62.05 12.77 -52.66
N THR A 927 62.47 11.54 -53.01
CA THR A 927 63.53 10.81 -52.32
C THR A 927 64.73 10.55 -53.24
N ALA A 928 65.93 10.53 -52.67
CA ALA A 928 67.15 10.11 -53.35
C ALA A 928 68.11 9.40 -52.37
N LEU A 929 69.15 8.75 -52.89
CA LEU A 929 70.13 8.02 -52.10
C LEU A 929 71.28 8.93 -51.66
N CYS A 930 71.62 8.87 -50.38
CA CYS A 930 72.79 9.56 -49.84
C CYS A 930 74.08 8.88 -50.30
N ALA A 931 75.01 9.64 -50.91
CA ALA A 931 76.28 9.10 -51.42
C ALA A 931 77.17 8.48 -50.33
N LEU A 932 77.10 8.98 -49.09
CA LEU A 932 77.91 8.51 -47.97
C LEU A 932 77.32 7.30 -47.23
N SER A 933 75.98 7.24 -47.09
CA SER A 933 75.32 6.21 -46.24
C SER A 933 74.51 5.18 -47.02
N GLY A 934 74.24 5.40 -48.30
CA GLY A 934 73.41 4.53 -49.13
C GLY A 934 71.92 4.51 -48.76
N LYS A 935 71.50 5.26 -47.73
CA LYS A 935 70.11 5.31 -47.24
C LYS A 935 69.23 6.24 -48.07
N ARG A 936 67.94 5.93 -48.17
CA ARG A 936 66.95 6.74 -48.87
C ARG A 936 66.50 7.92 -47.99
N ALA A 937 66.79 9.13 -48.44
CA ALA A 937 66.46 10.38 -47.77
C ALA A 937 65.61 11.26 -48.69
N LEU A 938 64.91 12.26 -48.13
CA LEU A 938 64.21 13.23 -48.95
C LEU A 938 65.20 14.17 -49.65
N LEU A 939 64.81 14.75 -50.79
CA LEU A 939 65.66 15.66 -51.57
C LEU A 939 66.06 16.92 -50.78
N ASP A 940 65.19 17.41 -49.90
CA ASP A 940 65.46 18.51 -48.97
C ASP A 940 66.34 18.09 -47.78
N GLU A 941 66.59 16.78 -47.61
CA GLU A 941 67.49 16.23 -46.59
C GLU A 941 68.91 16.00 -47.12
N LEU A 942 69.14 16.14 -48.43
CA LEU A 942 70.45 15.97 -49.07
C LEU A 942 71.07 17.32 -49.43
N GLU A 943 72.37 17.45 -49.22
CA GLU A 943 73.16 18.66 -49.45
C GLU A 943 74.50 18.31 -50.09
N GLU A 944 75.04 19.24 -50.89
CA GLU A 944 76.31 19.05 -51.59
C GLU A 944 77.49 19.44 -50.69
N SER A 945 78.44 18.52 -50.49
CA SER A 945 79.66 18.80 -49.72
C SER A 945 80.47 19.90 -50.40
N GLN A 946 80.78 20.97 -49.65
CA GLN A 946 81.54 22.12 -50.13
C GLN A 946 83.06 21.88 -50.18
N VAL A 947 83.50 20.65 -49.90
CA VAL A 947 84.89 20.20 -50.02
C VAL A 947 85.02 19.11 -51.09
N SER A 948 84.09 18.14 -51.16
CA SER A 948 84.17 17.01 -52.10
C SER A 948 83.24 17.11 -53.33
N GLY A 949 82.18 17.92 -53.26
CA GLY A 949 81.15 18.06 -54.30
C GLY A 949 80.08 16.95 -54.35
N GLN A 950 80.04 16.01 -53.40
CA GLN A 950 79.04 14.92 -53.41
C GLN A 950 77.74 15.25 -52.66
N LYS A 951 76.61 14.71 -53.13
CA LYS A 951 75.29 14.84 -52.46
C LYS A 951 75.16 13.85 -51.30
N VAL A 952 75.27 14.37 -50.09
CA VAL A 952 75.26 13.61 -48.84
C VAL A 952 74.09 14.10 -47.99
N ALA A 953 73.50 13.24 -47.16
CA ALA A 953 72.49 13.69 -46.22
C ALA A 953 73.06 14.84 -45.37
N SER A 954 72.36 15.97 -45.36
CA SER A 954 72.75 17.21 -44.68
C SER A 954 73.13 16.95 -43.23
N LYS A 955 72.45 16.01 -42.57
CA LYS A 955 72.73 15.57 -41.19
C LYS A 955 74.09 14.87 -41.00
N LEU A 956 74.67 14.31 -42.07
CA LEU A 956 75.96 13.62 -42.06
C LEU A 956 77.13 14.54 -42.44
N LEU A 957 76.86 15.72 -43.00
CA LEU A 957 77.86 16.75 -43.27
C LEU A 957 78.12 17.56 -42.00
N LYS A 958 79.40 17.70 -41.63
CA LYS A 958 79.86 18.57 -40.55
C LYS A 958 80.12 19.98 -41.08
N THR A 959 79.83 20.98 -40.27
CA THR A 959 80.03 22.39 -40.61
C THR A 959 81.24 22.92 -39.86
N SER A 960 82.19 23.55 -40.55
CA SER A 960 83.28 24.25 -39.86
C SER A 960 82.69 25.38 -39.04
N ALA A 961 82.93 25.31 -37.74
CA ALA A 961 82.50 26.33 -36.82
C ALA A 961 83.29 27.65 -36.97
N LEU A 962 84.28 27.73 -37.87
CA LEU A 962 85.01 28.97 -38.16
C LEU A 962 84.66 29.52 -39.56
N SER A 963 84.84 28.73 -40.61
CA SER A 963 84.60 29.17 -42.00
C SER A 963 83.18 28.92 -42.52
N GLY A 964 82.35 28.19 -41.77
CA GLY A 964 80.96 27.87 -42.17
C GLY A 964 80.85 26.83 -43.29
N LYS A 965 81.96 26.31 -43.81
CA LYS A 965 81.96 25.32 -44.90
C LYS A 965 81.48 23.96 -44.41
N ARG A 966 80.62 23.29 -45.19
CA ARG A 966 80.02 21.99 -44.83
C ARG A 966 80.62 20.85 -45.64
N ALA A 967 81.17 19.84 -44.97
CA ALA A 967 81.89 18.74 -45.61
C ALA A 967 81.83 17.43 -44.80
N GLU A 968 82.37 16.35 -45.35
CA GLU A 968 82.44 15.05 -44.72
C GLU A 968 83.28 15.10 -43.42
N PRO A 969 82.91 14.31 -42.39
CA PRO A 969 83.57 14.36 -41.08
C PRO A 969 85.09 14.12 -41.08
N GLU A 970 85.63 13.45 -42.10
CA GLU A 970 87.06 13.11 -42.22
C GLU A 970 87.97 14.33 -42.43
N HIS A 971 87.44 15.44 -42.93
CA HIS A 971 88.18 16.70 -43.14
C HIS A 971 88.24 17.59 -41.90
N PHE A 972 87.59 17.18 -40.82
CA PHE A 972 87.50 17.93 -39.57
C PHE A 972 88.47 17.39 -38.52
N ASP A 973 88.91 18.29 -37.66
CA ASP A 973 89.50 17.97 -36.38
C ASP A 973 88.93 18.91 -35.32
N VAL A 974 89.06 18.55 -34.06
CA VAL A 974 88.24 19.12 -33.00
C VAL A 974 89.07 20.07 -32.17
N CYS A 975 88.61 21.31 -32.03
CA CYS A 975 89.12 22.19 -30.99
C CYS A 975 88.89 21.52 -29.64
N GLN A 976 89.96 21.19 -28.92
CA GLN A 976 89.90 20.41 -27.67
C GLN A 976 89.26 21.20 -26.51
N PHE A 977 88.91 22.46 -26.73
CA PHE A 977 88.22 23.33 -25.76
C PHE A 977 86.75 23.53 -26.09
N THR A 978 86.43 23.95 -27.31
CA THR A 978 85.03 24.20 -27.71
C THR A 978 84.34 22.93 -28.21
N ARG A 979 85.11 21.85 -28.41
CA ARG A 979 84.69 20.64 -29.13
C ARG A 979 84.08 20.92 -30.51
N ALA A 980 84.31 22.13 -31.03
CA ALA A 980 83.82 22.51 -32.31
C ALA A 980 84.64 21.77 -33.37
N ASP A 981 83.95 21.21 -34.35
CA ASP A 981 84.55 20.65 -35.55
C ASP A 981 85.04 21.82 -36.41
N LEU A 982 86.36 21.91 -36.61
CA LEU A 982 87.00 22.87 -37.49
C LEU A 982 87.78 22.13 -38.57
N LEU A 983 88.09 22.82 -39.65
CA LEU A 983 89.05 22.27 -40.60
C LEU A 983 90.42 22.24 -39.92
N ARG A 984 91.23 21.20 -40.18
CA ARG A 984 92.56 21.02 -39.56
C ARG A 984 93.48 22.24 -39.68
N THR A 985 93.29 23.06 -40.72
CA THR A 985 94.05 24.29 -40.99
C THR A 985 93.68 25.48 -40.09
N GLU A 986 92.66 25.36 -39.22
CA GLU A 986 92.06 26.46 -38.45
C GLU A 986 92.35 26.38 -36.92
N LEU A 987 93.32 25.55 -36.49
CA LEU A 987 93.67 25.25 -35.09
C LEU A 987 95.11 25.70 -34.68
N ALA A 988 95.38 25.94 -33.38
CA ALA A 988 96.67 26.33 -32.74
C ALA A 988 96.85 25.67 -31.34
N VAL A 989 98.02 25.74 -30.67
CA VAL A 989 98.33 24.97 -29.41
C VAL A 989 98.51 25.89 -28.18
N SER A 990 97.86 25.58 -27.05
CA SER A 990 97.84 26.42 -25.81
C SER A 990 99.10 26.26 -24.94
N GLU A 991 99.66 27.37 -24.43
CA GLU A 991 100.82 27.37 -23.51
C GLU A 991 100.44 27.08 -22.04
N VAL A 992 99.14 27.04 -21.73
CA VAL A 992 98.63 26.74 -20.38
C VAL A 992 98.38 25.23 -20.21
N SER A 993 97.90 24.54 -21.26
CA SER A 993 97.53 23.12 -21.17
C SER A 993 98.02 22.22 -22.31
N GLY A 994 98.71 22.74 -23.32
CA GLY A 994 99.26 21.96 -24.45
C GLY A 994 98.22 21.46 -25.47
N LYS A 995 96.96 21.89 -25.35
CA LYS A 995 95.83 21.42 -26.17
C LYS A 995 95.61 22.27 -27.42
N LEU A 996 95.05 21.64 -28.47
CA LEU A 996 94.67 22.30 -29.72
C LEU A 996 93.39 23.15 -29.52
N TYR A 997 93.45 24.42 -29.89
CA TYR A 997 92.37 25.39 -29.78
C TYR A 997 92.20 26.20 -31.07
N ARG A 998 91.05 26.82 -31.23
CA ARG A 998 90.77 27.67 -32.39
C ARG A 998 91.46 29.02 -32.29
N GLN A 999 92.09 29.45 -33.39
CA GLN A 999 92.96 30.63 -33.40
C GLN A 999 92.24 31.95 -33.08
N ASP A 1000 90.96 32.06 -33.40
CA ASP A 1000 90.13 33.25 -33.14
C ASP A 1000 89.80 33.47 -31.65
N GLN A 1001 90.12 32.50 -30.77
CA GLN A 1001 89.75 32.53 -29.35
C GLN A 1001 90.97 32.51 -28.41
N GLN A 1002 92.02 33.25 -28.73
CA GLN A 1002 93.21 33.36 -27.88
C GLN A 1002 93.02 34.39 -26.73
N ALA A 1003 93.55 34.11 -25.54
CA ALA A 1003 93.64 35.05 -24.41
C ALA A 1003 94.96 34.90 -23.60
N ARG A 1004 95.29 35.87 -22.75
CA ARG A 1004 96.54 35.95 -21.96
C ARG A 1004 96.28 36.39 -20.51
N SER A 1005 96.93 35.77 -19.51
CA SER A 1005 96.77 36.12 -18.07
C SER A 1005 97.52 37.40 -17.71
N GLU A 1006 96.87 38.32 -16.99
CA GLU A 1006 97.45 39.55 -16.45
C GLU A 1006 98.24 39.32 -15.14
N VAL A 1007 98.12 38.14 -14.51
CA VAL A 1007 98.88 37.78 -13.30
C VAL A 1007 100.14 36.97 -13.62
N SER A 1008 100.12 36.10 -14.64
CA SER A 1008 101.25 35.21 -14.99
C SER A 1008 101.75 35.28 -16.44
N GLY A 1009 101.07 35.99 -17.34
CA GLY A 1009 101.56 36.29 -18.70
C GLY A 1009 101.44 35.20 -19.77
N LYS A 1010 100.97 33.98 -19.47
CA LYS A 1010 100.85 32.85 -20.42
C LYS A 1010 99.69 33.01 -21.42
N ALA A 1011 99.83 32.52 -22.66
CA ALA A 1011 98.79 32.56 -23.70
C ALA A 1011 98.13 31.19 -23.96
N GLY A 1012 96.81 31.19 -24.20
CA GLY A 1012 96.05 29.95 -24.46
C GLY A 1012 94.65 30.24 -24.97
N HIS A 1013 93.77 29.24 -24.96
CA HIS A 1013 92.38 29.44 -25.36
C HIS A 1013 91.66 30.32 -24.34
N LYS A 1014 90.76 31.21 -24.77
CA LYS A 1014 90.03 32.16 -23.91
C LYS A 1014 89.26 31.48 -22.77
N GLY A 1015 88.87 30.23 -22.96
CA GLY A 1015 88.21 29.40 -21.93
C GLY A 1015 89.14 28.86 -20.84
N GLU A 1016 90.45 29.04 -20.96
CA GLU A 1016 91.44 28.72 -19.91
C GLU A 1016 91.70 29.91 -18.97
N PHE A 1017 91.11 31.06 -19.31
CA PHE A 1017 91.23 32.30 -18.56
C PHE A 1017 89.83 32.72 -18.08
N THR A 1018 89.81 33.45 -16.98
CA THR A 1018 88.58 33.98 -16.39
C THR A 1018 88.81 35.40 -15.93
N SER A 1019 87.79 36.24 -15.98
CA SER A 1019 87.88 37.60 -15.46
C SER A 1019 87.49 37.63 -13.98
N CYS A 1020 88.28 38.28 -13.13
CA CYS A 1020 87.91 38.51 -11.74
C CYS A 1020 86.56 39.25 -11.67
N HIS A 1021 85.57 38.72 -10.94
CA HIS A 1021 84.23 39.32 -10.89
C HIS A 1021 84.23 40.75 -10.31
N GLU A 1022 85.11 41.04 -9.36
CA GLU A 1022 85.22 42.36 -8.71
C GLU A 1022 86.10 43.33 -9.50
N THR A 1023 87.29 42.90 -9.93
CA THR A 1023 88.30 43.79 -10.54
C THR A 1023 88.37 43.75 -12.06
N ARG A 1024 87.66 42.81 -12.70
CA ARG A 1024 87.63 42.55 -14.16
C ARG A 1024 88.95 42.18 -14.84
N GLN A 1025 90.04 42.01 -14.11
CA GLN A 1025 91.34 41.55 -14.63
C GLN A 1025 91.28 40.11 -15.15
N VAL A 1026 92.03 39.80 -16.21
CA VAL A 1026 92.07 38.47 -16.85
C VAL A 1026 93.07 37.56 -16.14
N LEU A 1027 92.59 36.46 -15.55
CA LEU A 1027 93.33 35.51 -14.73
C LEU A 1027 93.36 34.14 -15.40
N ALA A 1028 94.42 33.35 -15.21
CA ALA A 1028 94.36 31.93 -15.56
C ALA A 1028 93.44 31.19 -14.56
N LEU A 1029 92.68 30.19 -15.02
CA LEU A 1029 91.71 29.48 -14.18
C LEU A 1029 92.32 28.82 -12.93
N ASN A 1030 93.59 28.43 -12.99
CA ASN A 1030 94.35 27.84 -11.87
C ASN A 1030 94.82 28.87 -10.82
N GLU A 1031 94.62 30.18 -11.07
CA GLU A 1031 95.02 31.29 -10.19
C GLU A 1031 93.81 31.96 -9.48
N ALA A 1032 92.58 31.57 -9.83
CA ALA A 1032 91.36 32.20 -9.33
C ALA A 1032 90.71 31.43 -8.15
N GLU A 1033 90.30 32.14 -7.09
CA GLU A 1033 89.45 31.59 -6.02
C GLU A 1033 87.96 31.66 -6.43
N LYS A 1034 87.14 30.67 -6.07
CA LYS A 1034 85.72 30.63 -6.43
C LYS A 1034 84.79 30.75 -5.23
N CYS A 1035 83.77 31.59 -5.36
CA CYS A 1035 82.69 31.70 -4.38
C CYS A 1035 81.91 30.38 -4.32
N ALA A 1036 81.79 29.78 -3.14
CA ALA A 1036 81.15 28.47 -2.94
C ALA A 1036 79.63 28.42 -3.24
N ILE A 1037 79.01 29.55 -3.59
CA ILE A 1037 77.57 29.63 -3.90
C ILE A 1037 77.33 30.14 -5.32
N THR A 1038 77.93 31.28 -5.66
CA THR A 1038 77.69 31.88 -6.98
C THR A 1038 78.62 31.30 -8.04
N ASP A 1039 79.60 30.48 -7.66
CA ASP A 1039 80.68 29.91 -8.48
C ASP A 1039 81.53 30.94 -9.25
N LYS A 1040 81.34 32.23 -8.96
CA LYS A 1040 82.04 33.36 -9.56
C LYS A 1040 83.51 33.35 -9.14
N ALA A 1041 84.40 33.46 -10.13
CA ALA A 1041 85.85 33.52 -9.96
C ALA A 1041 86.30 34.92 -9.54
N VAL A 1042 87.11 34.99 -8.49
CA VAL A 1042 87.67 36.22 -7.93
C VAL A 1042 89.15 36.03 -7.63
N ARG A 1043 89.86 37.15 -7.49
CA ARG A 1043 91.26 37.14 -7.06
C ARG A 1043 91.37 36.55 -5.64
N PRO A 1044 92.44 35.81 -5.32
CA PRO A 1044 92.68 35.32 -3.96
C PRO A 1044 92.60 36.45 -2.91
N GLY A 1045 91.81 36.22 -1.84
CA GLY A 1045 91.65 37.16 -0.72
C GLY A 1045 90.32 37.94 -0.65
N VAL A 1046 89.40 37.76 -1.61
CA VAL A 1046 88.13 38.51 -1.70
C VAL A 1046 86.94 37.83 -0.98
N LEU A 1047 86.99 36.51 -0.76
CA LEU A 1047 85.85 35.73 -0.22
C LEU A 1047 85.82 35.66 1.32
N VAL A 1048 84.63 35.78 1.92
CA VAL A 1048 84.36 35.76 3.38
C VAL A 1048 83.58 34.50 3.78
N VAL A 1049 83.78 33.98 5.00
CA VAL A 1049 83.17 32.71 5.46
C VAL A 1049 81.74 32.94 6.01
N CYS A 1050 80.78 32.12 5.57
CA CYS A 1050 79.46 32.00 6.20
C CYS A 1050 79.58 31.28 7.54
N GLU A 1051 79.16 31.91 8.63
CA GLU A 1051 79.38 31.39 9.98
C GLU A 1051 78.48 30.19 10.32
N ALA A 1052 77.36 29.99 9.62
CA ALA A 1052 76.47 28.84 9.84
C ALA A 1052 76.87 27.61 9.01
N THR A 1053 77.48 27.79 7.85
CA THR A 1053 77.77 26.68 6.91
C THR A 1053 79.26 26.46 6.64
N GLY A 1054 80.13 27.34 7.11
CA GLY A 1054 81.59 27.28 6.89
C GLY A 1054 82.04 27.60 5.46
N LYS A 1055 81.12 27.95 4.55
CA LYS A 1055 81.42 28.17 3.12
C LYS A 1055 82.00 29.56 2.86
N ARG A 1056 83.08 29.67 2.07
CA ARG A 1056 83.68 30.95 1.60
C ARG A 1056 82.87 31.52 0.42
N VAL A 1057 82.25 32.67 0.61
CA VAL A 1057 81.29 33.27 -0.32
C VAL A 1057 81.52 34.78 -0.48
N LEU A 1058 80.86 35.39 -1.46
CA LEU A 1058 80.93 36.84 -1.68
C LEU A 1058 80.24 37.61 -0.53
N PRO A 1059 80.79 38.77 -0.09
CA PRO A 1059 80.24 39.53 1.04
C PRO A 1059 78.76 39.93 0.89
N ASN A 1060 78.28 40.14 -0.34
CA ASN A 1060 76.91 40.55 -0.64
C ASN A 1060 75.88 39.40 -0.60
N ALA A 1061 76.33 38.15 -0.60
CA ALA A 1061 75.49 36.96 -0.50
C ALA A 1061 75.08 36.63 0.94
N LEU A 1062 75.72 37.28 1.92
CA LEU A 1062 75.44 37.12 3.35
C LEU A 1062 74.45 38.19 3.83
N GLY A 1063 73.52 37.79 4.70
CA GLY A 1063 72.67 38.64 5.54
C GLY A 1063 72.97 38.41 7.01
N THR A 1064 72.47 39.29 7.89
CA THR A 1064 72.73 39.20 9.33
C THR A 1064 71.49 38.67 10.04
N CYS A 1065 71.65 37.61 10.83
CA CYS A 1065 70.60 37.13 11.71
C CYS A 1065 70.45 38.08 12.89
N VAL A 1066 69.27 38.66 13.10
CA VAL A 1066 69.06 39.64 14.17
C VAL A 1066 69.16 39.02 15.57
N SER A 1067 68.78 37.75 15.76
CA SER A 1067 68.81 37.10 17.08
C SER A 1067 70.21 36.68 17.55
N SER A 1068 71.10 36.31 16.62
CA SER A 1068 72.43 35.78 16.94
C SER A 1068 73.60 36.64 16.44
N GLY A 1069 73.33 37.70 15.65
CA GLY A 1069 74.33 38.58 15.07
C GLY A 1069 75.19 37.96 13.97
N LYS A 1070 74.99 36.66 13.67
CA LYS A 1070 75.82 35.90 12.74
C LYS A 1070 75.59 36.32 11.29
N ARG A 1071 76.67 36.38 10.51
CA ARG A 1071 76.61 36.62 9.05
C ARG A 1071 76.47 35.30 8.30
N VAL A 1072 75.28 35.09 7.76
CA VAL A 1072 74.84 33.82 7.18
C VAL A 1072 74.19 34.05 5.83
N LEU A 1073 73.99 32.98 5.07
CA LEU A 1073 73.41 33.11 3.73
C LEU A 1073 71.99 33.65 3.80
N LYS A 1074 71.68 34.62 2.95
CA LYS A 1074 70.34 35.24 2.90
C LYS A 1074 69.22 34.22 2.69
N GLU A 1075 69.48 33.14 1.97
CA GLU A 1075 68.53 32.04 1.73
C GLU A 1075 68.17 31.23 3.01
N LEU A 1076 69.02 31.26 4.03
CA LEU A 1076 68.78 30.59 5.31
C LEU A 1076 68.02 31.49 6.30
N LEU A 1077 67.80 32.75 5.93
CA LEU A 1077 67.06 33.72 6.72
C LEU A 1077 65.58 33.69 6.31
N THR A 1078 64.72 33.77 7.31
CA THR A 1078 63.27 33.97 7.18
C THR A 1078 62.89 35.26 7.90
N THR A 1079 61.71 35.81 7.58
CA THR A 1079 61.23 37.07 8.15
C THR A 1079 60.23 36.81 9.27
N SER A 1080 60.35 37.52 10.40
CA SER A 1080 59.36 37.48 11.48
C SER A 1080 58.04 38.11 11.02
N SER A 1081 56.91 37.42 11.19
CA SER A 1081 55.60 38.00 10.91
C SER A 1081 55.17 39.07 11.93
N VAL A 1082 55.87 39.16 13.06
CA VAL A 1082 55.58 40.13 14.14
C VAL A 1082 56.32 41.45 13.91
N SER A 1083 57.65 41.42 13.72
CA SER A 1083 58.48 42.63 13.58
C SER A 1083 59.05 42.88 12.20
N GLN A 1084 58.85 41.95 11.25
CA GLN A 1084 59.51 41.95 9.95
C GLN A 1084 61.04 41.83 10.00
N ALA A 1085 61.63 41.51 11.16
CA ALA A 1085 63.07 41.28 11.29
C ALA A 1085 63.50 39.93 10.66
N THR A 1086 64.68 39.90 10.04
CA THR A 1086 65.24 38.69 9.43
C THR A 1086 66.05 37.86 10.42
N VAL A 1087 65.72 36.58 10.51
CA VAL A 1087 66.30 35.61 11.46
C VAL A 1087 66.57 34.28 10.76
N LEU A 1088 67.56 33.53 11.24
CA LEU A 1088 67.79 32.17 10.76
C LEU A 1088 66.55 31.32 10.93
N ARG A 1089 66.10 30.64 9.87
CA ARG A 1089 64.91 29.77 9.95
C ARG A 1089 65.05 28.69 11.03
N SER A 1090 66.26 28.18 11.24
CA SER A 1090 66.57 27.21 12.31
C SER A 1090 66.49 27.80 13.71
N GLU A 1091 66.63 29.12 13.85
CA GLU A 1091 66.56 29.84 15.13
C GLU A 1091 65.18 30.49 15.33
N ALA A 1092 64.29 30.49 14.34
CA ALA A 1092 62.95 31.08 14.43
C ALA A 1092 61.93 30.11 15.01
N VAL A 1093 60.90 30.63 15.69
CA VAL A 1093 59.80 29.81 16.22
C VAL A 1093 58.60 29.92 15.30
N GLN A 1094 58.08 28.76 14.87
CA GLN A 1094 57.01 28.65 13.88
C GLN A 1094 55.63 28.51 14.56
N SER A 1095 54.63 29.22 14.04
CA SER A 1095 53.23 29.06 14.45
C SER A 1095 52.59 27.80 13.87
N SER A 1096 51.46 27.40 14.44
CA SER A 1096 50.61 26.32 13.90
C SER A 1096 50.12 26.60 12.46
N SER A 1097 50.04 27.87 12.07
CA SER A 1097 49.67 28.32 10.71
C SER A 1097 50.87 28.50 9.76
N GLY A 1098 52.09 28.20 10.21
CA GLY A 1098 53.29 28.19 9.40
C GLY A 1098 54.07 29.51 9.34
N GLN A 1099 53.69 30.54 10.10
CA GLN A 1099 54.42 31.82 10.19
C GLN A 1099 55.57 31.74 11.20
N PHE A 1100 56.58 32.61 11.08
CA PHE A 1100 57.76 32.59 11.94
C PHE A 1100 57.86 33.86 12.78
N CYS A 1101 58.41 33.77 13.99
CA CYS A 1101 58.79 34.92 14.82
C CYS A 1101 60.17 34.72 15.46
N LEU A 1102 60.74 35.80 16.00
CA LEU A 1102 62.01 35.72 16.74
C LEU A 1102 61.81 34.96 18.07
N PRO A 1103 62.84 34.26 18.60
CA PRO A 1103 62.81 33.70 19.95
C PRO A 1103 62.61 34.71 21.08
N THR A 1104 62.83 35.99 20.82
CA THR A 1104 62.55 37.09 21.75
C THR A 1104 61.09 37.55 21.68
N GLU A 1105 60.37 37.24 20.61
CA GLU A 1105 58.98 37.65 20.34
C GLU A 1105 57.96 36.57 20.71
N VAL A 1106 58.42 35.36 21.04
CA VAL A 1106 57.54 34.29 21.50
C VAL A 1106 56.86 34.65 22.82
N GLU A 1107 55.58 34.32 22.90
CA GLU A 1107 54.82 34.41 24.14
C GLU A 1107 54.83 33.05 24.87
N THR A 1108 54.81 33.09 26.19
CA THR A 1108 54.78 31.87 27.01
C THR A 1108 53.34 31.51 27.34
N CYS A 1109 52.93 30.30 26.96
CA CYS A 1109 51.71 29.72 27.49
C CYS A 1109 51.90 29.47 28.98
N LEU A 1110 51.19 30.23 29.81
CA LEU A 1110 51.39 30.19 31.25
C LEU A 1110 50.93 28.86 31.86
N TRP A 1111 49.98 28.17 31.21
CA TRP A 1111 49.53 26.85 31.64
C TRP A 1111 50.52 25.74 31.33
N SER A 1112 51.13 25.69 30.15
CA SER A 1112 52.03 24.59 29.77
C SER A 1112 53.52 24.93 29.86
N GLY A 1113 53.86 26.18 30.14
CA GLY A 1113 55.24 26.70 30.15
C GLY A 1113 55.90 26.78 28.77
N LYS A 1114 55.21 26.37 27.69
CA LYS A 1114 55.79 26.37 26.34
C LYS A 1114 55.87 27.81 25.82
N ARG A 1115 57.06 28.18 25.33
CA ARG A 1115 57.29 29.41 24.56
C ARG A 1115 56.89 29.15 23.12
N VAL A 1116 55.88 29.87 22.64
CA VAL A 1116 55.23 29.62 21.35
C VAL A 1116 55.01 30.91 20.59
N HIS A 1117 54.66 30.80 19.32
CA HIS A 1117 54.36 31.97 18.50
C HIS A 1117 53.13 32.73 19.07
N PRO A 1118 53.15 34.08 19.15
CA PRO A 1118 52.05 34.86 19.73
C PRO A 1118 50.67 34.58 19.11
N LEU A 1119 50.61 34.35 17.79
CA LEU A 1119 49.38 33.94 17.09
C LEU A 1119 48.71 32.67 17.63
N ASP A 1120 49.44 31.79 18.32
CA ASP A 1120 48.90 30.55 18.90
C ASP A 1120 48.47 30.71 20.37
N ILE A 1121 48.65 31.90 20.95
CA ILE A 1121 48.20 32.25 22.30
C ILE A 1121 46.78 32.83 22.26
N ARG A 1122 45.97 32.48 23.25
CA ARG A 1122 44.65 33.06 23.54
C ARG A 1122 44.57 33.41 25.01
N LEU A 1123 43.96 34.54 25.35
CA LEU A 1123 43.71 34.92 26.75
C LEU A 1123 42.50 34.15 27.29
N CYS A 1124 42.71 33.36 28.35
CA CYS A 1124 41.64 32.65 29.03
C CYS A 1124 40.63 33.64 29.60
N SER A 1125 39.38 33.62 29.16
CA SER A 1125 38.37 34.60 29.61
C SER A 1125 38.02 34.47 31.11
N LEU A 1126 38.24 33.32 31.73
CA LEU A 1126 38.03 33.12 33.17
C LEU A 1126 39.17 33.69 34.00
N THR A 1127 40.41 33.25 33.76
CA THR A 1127 41.55 33.57 34.62
C THR A 1127 42.38 34.76 34.11
N GLY A 1128 42.15 35.20 32.87
CA GLY A 1128 42.93 36.24 32.19
C GLY A 1128 44.32 35.80 31.73
N LEU A 1129 44.64 34.50 31.80
CA LEU A 1129 45.99 34.01 31.52
C LEU A 1129 46.19 33.69 30.03
N PRO A 1130 47.37 34.01 29.46
CA PRO A 1130 47.72 33.60 28.11
C PRO A 1130 47.93 32.09 28.08
N ILE A 1131 47.07 31.39 27.33
CA ILE A 1131 47.12 29.95 27.16
C ILE A 1131 47.28 29.61 25.68
N HIS A 1132 48.02 28.56 25.39
CA HIS A 1132 48.11 28.03 24.04
C HIS A 1132 46.73 27.54 23.62
N MET A 1133 46.35 27.81 22.37
CA MET A 1133 45.05 27.45 21.82
C MET A 1133 44.73 25.95 21.94
N GLU A 1134 45.74 25.08 22.01
CA GLU A 1134 45.57 23.63 22.25
C GLU A 1134 44.89 23.29 23.60
N PHE A 1135 45.03 24.16 24.59
CA PHE A 1135 44.43 24.00 25.93
C PHE A 1135 43.19 24.86 26.13
N ALA A 1136 42.79 25.64 25.13
CA ALA A 1136 41.59 26.46 25.16
C ALA A 1136 40.35 25.65 24.77
N THR A 1137 39.18 26.00 25.30
CA THR A 1137 37.89 25.52 24.78
C THR A 1137 37.65 26.07 23.37
N LYS A 1138 36.87 25.35 22.55
CA LYS A 1138 36.55 25.76 21.17
C LYS A 1138 35.49 26.87 21.07
N ASP A 1139 35.09 27.45 22.20
CA ASP A 1139 34.03 28.46 22.25
C ASP A 1139 34.58 29.84 21.83
N ALA A 1140 33.67 30.76 21.44
CA ALA A 1140 34.03 32.11 21.03
C ALA A 1140 34.82 32.91 22.09
N GLN A 1141 34.64 32.58 23.38
CA GLN A 1141 35.50 33.05 24.46
C GLN A 1141 36.36 31.88 24.97
N PRO A 1142 37.66 31.85 24.64
CA PRO A 1142 38.52 30.72 24.98
C PRO A 1142 38.73 30.63 26.49
N ARG A 1143 38.44 29.47 27.07
CA ARG A 1143 38.64 29.18 28.51
C ARG A 1143 39.63 28.04 28.67
N LEU A 1144 40.38 28.02 29.76
CA LEU A 1144 41.31 26.92 30.02
C LEU A 1144 40.53 25.62 30.29
N LYS A 1145 40.62 24.68 29.35
CA LYS A 1145 39.78 23.48 29.32
C LYS A 1145 39.89 22.62 30.59
N PRO A 1146 41.09 22.29 31.13
CA PRO A 1146 41.20 21.52 32.39
C PRO A 1146 40.50 22.17 33.59
N LEU A 1147 40.51 23.51 33.69
CA LEU A 1147 39.88 24.23 34.80
C LEU A 1147 38.35 24.20 34.67
N VAL A 1148 37.82 24.37 33.45
CA VAL A 1148 36.37 24.30 33.20
C VAL A 1148 35.85 22.90 33.49
N GLU A 1149 36.52 21.85 33.03
CA GLU A 1149 36.14 20.45 33.29
C GLU A 1149 36.04 20.12 34.79
N MET A 1150 36.88 20.72 35.63
CA MET A 1150 36.82 20.57 37.09
C MET A 1150 35.72 21.41 37.74
N LEU A 1151 35.47 22.63 37.26
CA LEU A 1151 34.39 23.49 37.77
C LEU A 1151 33.01 22.92 37.43
N ASP A 1152 32.83 22.43 36.20
CA ASP A 1152 31.68 21.62 35.78
C ASP A 1152 31.67 20.24 36.46
N GLY A 1153 32.81 19.89 37.06
CA GLY A 1153 33.25 18.66 37.74
C GLY A 1153 32.87 17.37 37.04
N VAL A 1154 33.06 17.41 35.74
CA VAL A 1154 33.26 16.27 34.85
C VAL A 1154 34.58 15.58 35.19
N ARG A 1155 35.56 16.31 35.74
CA ARG A 1155 36.87 15.81 36.15
C ARG A 1155 37.14 16.07 37.63
N ARG A 1156 37.54 15.03 38.38
CA ARG A 1156 37.92 15.12 39.80
C ARG A 1156 39.27 14.45 40.03
N THR A 1157 40.34 15.12 39.66
CA THR A 1157 41.73 14.69 39.92
C THR A 1157 42.23 15.33 41.21
N ALA A 1158 43.24 14.70 41.81
CA ALA A 1158 43.72 15.05 43.14
C ALA A 1158 45.23 15.28 43.18
N ASP A 1159 45.73 16.01 42.19
CA ASP A 1159 47.17 16.24 42.06
C ASP A 1159 47.67 17.17 43.20
N GLU A 1160 48.86 16.86 43.72
CA GLU A 1160 49.52 17.63 44.80
C GLU A 1160 48.66 17.83 46.06
N GLN A 1161 47.88 16.81 46.48
CA GLN A 1161 47.07 16.85 47.71
C GLN A 1161 47.77 17.36 48.99
N PRO A 1162 49.05 17.03 49.28
CA PRO A 1162 49.70 17.46 50.52
C PRO A 1162 49.76 18.98 50.72
N ILE A 1163 49.73 19.78 49.65
CA ILE A 1163 49.80 21.24 49.72
C ILE A 1163 48.42 21.91 49.78
N TRP A 1164 47.33 21.17 49.58
CA TRP A 1164 45.97 21.72 49.53
C TRP A 1164 45.56 22.53 50.78
N PRO A 1165 45.92 22.16 52.02
CA PRO A 1165 45.62 22.99 53.19
C PRO A 1165 46.24 24.38 53.08
N ARG A 1166 47.51 24.45 52.66
CA ARG A 1166 48.27 25.69 52.48
C ARG A 1166 47.71 26.54 51.33
N VAL A 1167 47.24 25.89 50.27
CA VAL A 1167 46.56 26.58 49.17
C VAL A 1167 45.20 27.12 49.64
N GLY A 1168 44.44 26.35 50.43
CA GLY A 1168 43.20 26.81 51.06
C GLY A 1168 43.41 28.09 51.89
N ASP A 1169 44.47 28.15 52.69
CA ASP A 1169 44.80 29.35 53.48
C ASP A 1169 45.08 30.55 52.57
N ARG A 1170 45.81 30.36 51.46
CA ARG A 1170 46.06 31.42 50.47
C ARG A 1170 44.79 31.89 49.79
N ILE A 1171 43.85 30.99 49.49
CA ILE A 1171 42.54 31.33 48.94
C ILE A 1171 41.73 32.15 49.94
N ALA A 1172 41.76 31.78 51.21
CA ALA A 1172 41.05 32.51 52.28
C ALA A 1172 41.57 33.95 52.41
N VAL A 1173 42.90 34.12 52.32
CA VAL A 1173 43.56 35.43 52.34
C VAL A 1173 43.17 36.25 51.11
N ALA A 1174 43.22 35.66 49.91
CA ALA A 1174 42.89 36.35 48.66
C ALA A 1174 41.42 36.79 48.59
N LEU A 1175 40.50 36.03 49.19
CA LEU A 1175 39.07 36.34 49.25
C LEU A 1175 38.66 37.20 50.46
N LYS A 1176 39.62 37.61 51.31
CA LYS A 1176 39.40 38.39 52.54
C LYS A 1176 38.34 37.75 53.47
N GLY A 1177 38.28 36.42 53.54
CA GLY A 1177 37.38 35.66 54.41
C GLY A 1177 36.80 34.38 53.80
N GLY A 1178 36.37 33.44 54.66
CA GLY A 1178 35.82 32.12 54.30
C GLY A 1178 36.75 30.96 54.72
N LYS A 1179 36.21 29.73 54.75
CA LYS A 1179 36.99 28.49 54.93
C LYS A 1179 36.97 27.69 53.62
N PRO A 1180 37.76 28.06 52.61
CA PRO A 1180 37.80 27.37 51.35
C PRO A 1180 38.44 25.98 51.52
N ARG A 1181 37.82 24.96 50.93
CA ARG A 1181 38.34 23.60 50.87
C ARG A 1181 38.60 23.23 49.42
N VAL A 1182 39.81 22.82 49.10
CA VAL A 1182 40.14 22.34 47.75
C VAL A 1182 39.41 21.03 47.48
N GLU A 1183 38.67 20.95 46.37
CA GLU A 1183 37.92 19.75 45.96
C GLU A 1183 38.70 18.91 44.94
N ALA A 1184 39.29 19.58 43.96
CA ALA A 1184 40.01 18.94 42.87
C ALA A 1184 41.13 19.84 42.37
N ALA A 1185 42.20 19.21 41.90
CA ALA A 1185 43.32 19.91 41.29
C ALA A 1185 43.91 19.09 40.14
N VAL A 1186 44.35 19.78 39.09
CA VAL A 1186 45.07 19.21 37.95
C VAL A 1186 46.42 19.90 37.84
N LEU A 1187 47.48 19.11 37.73
CA LEU A 1187 48.81 19.62 37.46
C LEU A 1187 48.99 19.98 35.99
N SER A 1188 49.59 21.14 35.75
CA SER A 1188 49.99 21.57 34.41
C SER A 1188 50.99 20.59 33.76
N PRO A 1189 51.07 20.54 32.42
CA PRO A 1189 52.09 19.77 31.72
C PRO A 1189 53.53 20.14 32.11
N SER A 1190 53.80 21.41 32.44
CA SER A 1190 55.12 21.85 32.93
C SER A 1190 55.40 21.46 34.38
N LYS A 1191 54.40 20.94 35.11
CA LYS A 1191 54.46 20.61 36.54
C LYS A 1191 54.75 21.79 37.46
N THR A 1192 54.58 23.02 36.97
CA THR A 1192 54.84 24.24 37.75
C THR A 1192 53.57 24.92 38.27
N HIS A 1193 52.46 24.77 37.54
CA HIS A 1193 51.17 25.33 37.90
C HIS A 1193 50.13 24.24 38.20
N LEU A 1194 49.19 24.53 39.07
CA LEU A 1194 48.09 23.67 39.48
C LEU A 1194 46.77 24.41 39.19
N ALA A 1195 45.91 23.85 38.34
CA ALA A 1195 44.54 24.34 38.22
C ALA A 1195 43.74 23.76 39.36
N ILE A 1196 42.99 24.60 40.09
CA ILE A 1196 42.36 24.21 41.34
C ILE A 1196 40.89 24.60 41.31
N CYS A 1197 40.04 23.65 41.71
CA CYS A 1197 38.65 23.84 42.05
C CYS A 1197 38.48 23.69 43.57
N SER A 1198 37.85 24.69 44.20
CA SER A 1198 37.66 24.73 45.66
C SER A 1198 36.25 25.17 46.01
N GLU A 1199 35.65 24.54 47.02
CA GLU A 1199 34.40 25.02 47.62
C GLU A 1199 34.69 26.06 48.70
N SER A 1200 33.90 27.14 48.73
CA SER A 1200 33.88 28.08 49.85
C SER A 1200 32.46 28.27 50.38
N LYS A 1201 32.33 28.22 51.71
CA LYS A 1201 31.08 28.43 52.45
C LYS A 1201 31.08 29.82 53.06
N THR A 1202 29.96 30.55 52.93
CA THR A 1202 29.76 31.84 53.61
C THR A 1202 29.76 31.66 55.14
N MET A 1203 30.10 32.70 55.92
CA MET A 1203 30.33 32.64 57.38
C MET A 1203 29.17 32.01 58.20
N LEU A 1204 27.93 32.02 57.69
CA LEU A 1204 26.73 31.40 58.28
C LEU A 1204 26.38 29.99 57.71
N GLY A 1205 27.25 29.37 56.90
CA GLY A 1205 27.10 27.99 56.39
C GLY A 1205 26.03 27.75 55.31
N LEU A 1206 25.24 28.75 54.93
CA LEU A 1206 24.02 28.60 54.12
C LEU A 1206 24.22 28.59 52.58
N ARG A 1207 25.36 29.04 52.04
CA ARG A 1207 25.63 29.04 50.59
C ARG A 1207 27.03 28.49 50.27
N VAL A 1208 27.09 27.50 49.38
CA VAL A 1208 28.34 26.92 48.84
C VAL A 1208 28.61 27.53 47.46
N ARG A 1209 29.80 28.10 47.26
CA ARG A 1209 30.27 28.59 45.96
C ARG A 1209 31.49 27.78 45.51
N GLN A 1210 31.58 27.52 44.21
CA GLN A 1210 32.72 26.85 43.60
C GLN A 1210 33.67 27.89 43.02
N LEU A 1211 34.94 27.79 43.41
CA LEU A 1211 36.02 28.70 43.07
C LEU A 1211 36.99 28.01 42.12
N GLY A 1212 37.36 28.69 41.04
CA GLY A 1212 38.35 28.21 40.08
C GLY A 1212 39.54 29.15 40.01
N MET A 1213 40.75 28.60 40.01
CA MET A 1213 41.97 29.41 39.89
C MET A 1213 43.17 28.58 39.45
N ILE A 1214 44.26 29.26 39.12
CA ILE A 1214 45.57 28.65 38.89
C ILE A 1214 46.50 29.04 40.02
N TYR A 1215 47.24 28.07 40.54
CA TYR A 1215 48.20 28.22 41.62
C TYR A 1215 49.59 27.88 41.11
N ASP A 1216 50.57 28.74 41.34
CA ASP A 1216 51.97 28.44 41.05
C ASP A 1216 52.60 27.73 42.25
N LEU A 1217 53.16 26.55 41.99
CA LEU A 1217 53.77 25.69 43.02
C LEU A 1217 55.13 26.22 43.50
N SER A 1218 55.83 26.96 42.63
CA SER A 1218 57.17 27.49 42.88
C SER A 1218 57.07 28.74 43.76
N ASP A 1219 56.24 29.70 43.33
CA ASP A 1219 56.04 30.97 44.04
C ASP A 1219 54.99 30.87 45.15
N GLN A 1220 54.30 29.74 45.24
CA GLN A 1220 53.25 29.45 46.22
C GLN A 1220 52.19 30.55 46.28
N SER A 1221 51.74 30.98 45.10
CA SER A 1221 50.84 32.11 44.90
C SER A 1221 49.76 31.78 43.87
N ILE A 1222 48.66 32.54 43.89
CA ILE A 1222 47.57 32.40 42.92
C ILE A 1222 47.87 33.29 41.73
N VAL A 1223 47.83 32.71 40.53
CA VAL A 1223 48.19 33.39 39.28
C VAL A 1223 46.94 33.62 38.44
N GLY A 1224 46.77 34.87 38.01
CA GLY A 1224 45.56 35.32 37.31
C GLY A 1224 44.38 35.56 38.24
N ARG A 1225 43.18 35.66 37.66
CA ARG A 1225 41.94 35.94 38.38
C ARG A 1225 41.37 34.68 39.01
N ILE A 1226 40.94 34.78 40.27
CA ILE A 1226 40.10 33.77 40.91
C ILE A 1226 38.68 33.98 40.41
N VAL A 1227 38.08 32.94 39.87
CA VAL A 1227 36.68 32.96 39.43
C VAL A 1227 35.79 32.29 40.45
N GLN A 1228 34.61 32.87 40.67
CA GLN A 1228 33.59 32.32 41.57
C GLN A 1228 32.33 32.01 40.77
N GLY A 1229 31.62 30.96 41.16
CA GLY A 1229 30.39 30.60 40.50
C GLY A 1229 29.59 29.55 41.26
N LYS A 1230 28.48 29.13 40.67
CA LYS A 1230 27.61 28.08 41.22
C LYS A 1230 27.47 26.96 40.20
N ARG A 1231 27.61 25.73 40.68
CA ARG A 1231 27.27 24.54 39.90
C ARG A 1231 25.75 24.35 39.86
N SER A 1232 25.23 24.14 38.67
CA SER A 1232 23.84 23.79 38.39
C SER A 1232 23.78 22.49 37.58
N GLY A 1233 22.58 21.95 37.34
CA GLY A 1233 22.40 20.76 36.50
C GLY A 1233 22.89 20.92 35.05
N SER A 1234 23.07 22.16 34.57
CA SER A 1234 23.59 22.50 33.25
C SER A 1234 25.08 22.87 33.23
N GLY A 1235 25.81 22.61 34.32
CA GLY A 1235 27.23 22.99 34.47
C GLY A 1235 27.46 24.16 35.42
N TRP A 1236 28.71 24.56 35.56
CA TRP A 1236 29.18 25.68 36.37
C TRP A 1236 28.98 26.99 35.62
N ALA A 1237 28.27 27.92 36.26
CA ALA A 1237 28.10 29.27 35.77
C ALA A 1237 28.88 30.23 36.67
N ALA A 1238 29.71 31.08 36.05
CA ALA A 1238 30.39 32.16 36.74
C ALA A 1238 29.35 33.13 37.31
N SER A 1239 29.50 33.50 38.58
CA SER A 1239 28.77 34.64 39.14
C SER A 1239 29.46 35.91 38.66
N SER A 1240 28.70 36.83 38.05
CA SER A 1240 29.18 38.13 37.55
C SER A 1240 29.98 38.90 38.59
#